data_AF-A0A7C3EC35-F1
#
_entry.id   AF-A0A7C3EC35-F1
#
_cell.length_a   1.000
_cell.length_b   1.000
_cell.length_c   1.000
_cell.angle_alpha   90.00
_cell.angle_beta   90.00
_cell.angle_gamma   90.00
#
_symmetry.space_group_name_H-M   'P 1'
#
loop_
_entity.id
_entity.type
_entity.pdbx_description
1 polymer ?
#
loop_
_entity_poly.entity_id
_entity_poly.type
_entity_poly.pdbx_seq_one_letter_code
_entity_poly.pdbx_strand_id
1 'polypeptide(L)'
;MHSVERRKTRCRWFPGPPLPGRWLLGQGGRWPWCLLLACSLGAAPFKGTFEFRQPDGTLIVVRGEGDEFYAHFETPEGYTVTFDPALRAYCYARVSPEGRLVSTGIPVHLARPAELGLEPGLRPDAAVIRTEAQERRRRWEEAMEIDARWETLKALQRAAEAGGPEYAPPTAPTLGVKVGLCLLIDFPDEPATVPRSEIEAFCNADQYSGYGNNGSVKKYFQEVSNGLLIYSNVVTVYVRVPQPKSYYNDVTKDSGEQANELIRDAVAALRSLPNFQTEVLPMLQGLTVDNQNRVVACNVFYAGDNGGVWSMGLWPHAWTLVRVGAQELWPGGKKIWRYQISNIGQQLELGTFVHENGHLLCGFPDLYDYDYDSKGGAGVFCLMGYGSFGPNPVQVCAYLKRAAGWATVTDLTRTSALLATVTATPGPGFNHFYRYRKPGSSTEYFLIEARFQTNRDARLPASGVAIWHIDELGNRDDQRRDPNTRHQNFEVTLIQADNRWDLHRNVNAGDREDLYYAGNPASGYRNVFSDGSAPAARWWDGTASGLLLQHFSQPAPTMEFVVGNPQLAPRVVVAPQPQVVREGTNVAFRVQAEGIEPLSYLWRKDGQPVAGATTSQLVLDPVRMEDAGLYSVAISNRFGGVTSPDAELVVLPAMSLAAALDAEELDWQTDGAFGWYGQHWTTSDGDDAAASGFLRDGEASRLWTVLAGPGTLTFWWRVSSEPGRDQLQFLWNGTPQGVLSGEVDWSPVSLELPPGWQTVEWIYRKDGAGRAGEDRGWVDRVTFVERPMPPVIRSQPADQGVVRGFPVTLTVVAEGTPPLHYQWFREGGPIAGATASVLAFAEMSEREAGRYTVVVSNRYGTALTTPAAVTVTLTGTTGDHSLGQRSLPAGATEVVAVAAGLWHSVALRADGRVVAWGYNHHGQCEVPSGITNAVAVAAGGYHSLAVLADGTVVGWGANGSGQASPPSGLRGVVAVAAGHWHSLALTEEGRVVAWGDGSGGQLHIPTGLRDAVAIAAGARHSLALTRQGRVVAWGDNRNAFGQWVGQATVPAGLSDVVTVAAGAYHSLAVRADGRVVGWGDNSQGQLAFPSDLRGAAAVSAGVEHSVILLRDGSAIALGNNWRGQCDLPAGQRMAWVAAGGYHTVYVLESVQVPRLVRYGRGDTGFRLWVQGSPRWRYGLEYAERLNAPSWTALPAVRGQPGLVGLEDPGPLPSQRFYRVRQE
;
A
#
# COMPACT_ATOMS: atom_id res chain seq x y z
N MET A 1 22.13 -51.01 32.09
CA MET A 1 23.40 -51.42 32.73
C MET A 1 24.57 -50.93 31.88
N HIS A 2 25.73 -50.73 32.52
CA HIS A 2 26.94 -50.07 32.02
C HIS A 2 27.51 -50.54 30.67
N SER A 3 28.06 -49.54 29.95
CA SER A 3 29.23 -49.48 29.03
C SER A 3 29.56 -50.63 28.07
N VAL A 4 29.82 -50.28 26.79
CA VAL A 4 31.13 -50.38 26.07
C VAL A 4 30.92 -50.24 24.54
N GLU A 5 31.56 -49.20 23.97
CA GLU A 5 32.39 -49.15 22.74
C GLU A 5 32.05 -50.00 21.48
N ARG A 6 31.81 -49.34 20.31
CA ARG A 6 32.64 -49.38 19.06
C ARG A 6 31.88 -49.22 17.71
N ARG A 7 32.35 -48.19 16.97
CA ARG A 7 32.82 -48.18 15.56
C ARG A 7 31.87 -48.35 14.35
N LYS A 8 32.08 -47.38 13.43
CA LYS A 8 32.30 -47.49 11.95
C LYS A 8 31.01 -47.58 11.09
N THR A 9 30.86 -46.94 9.91
CA THR A 9 31.83 -46.39 8.93
C THR A 9 31.12 -45.59 7.79
N ARG A 10 31.81 -44.55 7.25
CA ARG A 10 32.06 -44.19 5.81
C ARG A 10 30.89 -43.74 4.89
N CYS A 11 31.03 -42.87 3.87
CA CYS A 11 32.13 -42.29 3.06
C CYS A 11 31.60 -41.00 2.33
N ARG A 12 32.31 -39.85 2.17
CA ARG A 12 33.41 -39.45 1.20
C ARG A 12 32.93 -39.21 -0.26
N TRP A 13 33.34 -38.22 -1.10
CA TRP A 13 34.25 -37.03 -1.06
C TRP A 13 34.35 -36.30 -2.46
N PHE A 14 34.70 -34.98 -2.45
CA PHE A 14 35.67 -34.16 -3.28
C PHE A 14 35.41 -33.71 -4.75
N PRO A 15 36.17 -32.71 -5.35
CA PRO A 15 37.41 -31.97 -4.93
C PRO A 15 37.46 -30.40 -5.05
N GLY A 16 38.55 -29.75 -4.55
CA GLY A 16 38.90 -28.28 -4.49
C GLY A 16 39.43 -27.64 -5.81
N PRO A 17 40.30 -26.56 -5.86
CA PRO A 17 41.41 -26.11 -4.96
C PRO A 17 41.62 -24.52 -4.82
N PRO A 18 42.83 -23.87 -4.71
CA PRO A 18 43.41 -23.23 -3.48
C PRO A 18 43.94 -21.73 -3.55
N LEU A 19 44.45 -21.24 -2.39
CA LEU A 19 45.27 -20.04 -1.96
C LEU A 19 46.28 -19.37 -2.96
N PRO A 20 46.81 -18.10 -2.76
CA PRO A 20 47.74 -17.70 -1.64
C PRO A 20 47.97 -16.19 -1.23
N GLY A 21 48.51 -15.97 0.00
CA GLY A 21 49.79 -15.22 0.20
C GLY A 21 49.89 -13.86 0.96
N ARG A 22 50.52 -13.91 2.17
CA ARG A 22 51.46 -12.94 2.85
C ARG A 22 51.01 -11.47 3.13
N TRP A 23 51.23 -10.87 4.31
CA TRP A 23 52.52 -10.56 4.97
C TRP A 23 52.40 -10.14 6.46
N LEU A 24 53.46 -10.50 7.21
CA LEU A 24 54.16 -9.87 8.35
C LEU A 24 53.57 -9.67 9.76
N LEU A 25 54.30 -10.31 10.68
CA LEU A 25 54.44 -10.07 12.11
C LEU A 25 55.02 -8.68 12.42
N GLY A 26 54.50 -8.06 13.49
CA GLY A 26 55.15 -7.00 14.24
C GLY A 26 54.85 -7.20 15.73
N GLN A 27 55.90 -7.52 16.50
CA GLN A 27 55.85 -7.82 17.93
C GLN A 27 55.58 -6.58 18.79
N GLY A 28 55.01 -6.80 19.97
CA GLY A 28 55.44 -6.08 21.18
C GLY A 28 54.32 -5.39 21.95
N GLY A 29 53.97 -5.93 23.12
CA GLY A 29 53.27 -5.18 24.17
C GLY A 29 52.20 -5.98 24.91
N ARG A 30 52.62 -6.79 25.89
CA ARG A 30 51.71 -7.21 26.98
C ARG A 30 51.33 -5.95 27.78
N TRP A 31 50.04 -5.62 27.83
CA TRP A 31 49.45 -4.78 28.86
C TRP A 31 48.25 -5.54 29.47
N PRO A 32 48.04 -5.47 30.79
CA PRO A 32 47.06 -6.29 31.48
C PRO A 32 45.65 -5.84 31.09
N TRP A 33 44.76 -6.82 30.94
CA TRP A 33 43.33 -6.60 30.77
C TRP A 33 42.74 -6.04 32.05
N CYS A 34 42.70 -4.71 32.18
CA CYS A 34 41.71 -4.03 33.01
C CYS A 34 40.48 -3.82 32.12
N LEU A 35 39.50 -4.72 32.23
CA LEU A 35 38.13 -4.48 31.79
C LEU A 35 37.55 -3.37 32.66
N LEU A 36 37.71 -2.11 32.23
CA LEU A 36 36.90 -0.99 32.68
C LEU A 36 35.53 -1.14 31.99
N LEU A 37 34.53 -1.60 32.74
CA LEU A 37 33.14 -1.63 32.29
C LEU A 37 32.56 -0.22 32.41
N ALA A 38 32.74 0.60 31.37
CA ALA A 38 32.04 1.87 31.26
C ALA A 38 30.60 1.59 30.78
N CYS A 39 29.64 1.59 31.70
CA CYS A 39 28.22 1.54 31.36
C CYS A 39 27.72 2.91 30.90
N SER A 40 27.09 2.99 29.73
CA SER A 40 26.36 4.18 29.27
C SER A 40 25.04 4.30 30.03
N LEU A 41 24.78 5.47 30.62
CA LEU A 41 23.43 5.87 31.06
C LEU A 41 22.60 6.22 29.82
N GLY A 42 21.34 5.77 29.75
CA GLY A 42 20.44 6.00 28.62
C GLY A 42 19.14 6.72 29.02
N ALA A 43 18.47 7.32 28.02
CA ALA A 43 17.20 8.04 28.15
C ALA A 43 15.98 7.12 28.34
N ALA A 44 16.00 5.96 27.69
CA ALA A 44 15.09 4.85 27.96
C ALA A 44 15.28 4.31 29.39
N PRO A 45 14.36 3.47 29.92
CA PRO A 45 14.52 2.85 31.24
C PRO A 45 15.89 2.20 31.33
N PHE A 46 16.56 2.28 32.47
CA PHE A 46 17.88 1.70 32.70
C PHE A 46 17.99 1.08 34.09
N LYS A 47 18.84 0.06 34.18
CA LYS A 47 19.24 -0.56 35.44
C LYS A 47 20.64 -1.13 35.30
N GLY A 48 21.58 -0.65 36.11
CA GLY A 48 22.97 -1.03 35.96
C GLY A 48 23.90 -0.44 37.02
N THR A 49 25.20 -0.64 36.79
CA THR A 49 26.28 -0.12 37.64
C THR A 49 27.06 0.90 36.83
N PHE A 50 27.36 2.05 37.43
CA PHE A 50 27.99 3.19 36.78
C PHE A 50 29.21 3.63 37.56
N GLU A 51 30.28 3.99 36.86
CA GLU A 51 31.48 4.57 37.44
C GLU A 51 31.40 6.10 37.32
N PHE A 52 31.69 6.80 38.42
CA PHE A 52 31.70 8.26 38.45
C PHE A 52 33.01 8.77 39.03
N ARG A 53 33.58 9.82 38.41
CA ARG A 53 34.80 10.47 38.87
C ARG A 53 34.48 11.68 39.74
N GLN A 54 34.88 11.60 41.00
CA GLN A 54 34.77 12.68 41.98
C GLN A 54 35.77 13.82 41.65
N PRO A 55 35.55 15.04 42.19
CA PRO A 55 36.40 16.21 41.88
C PRO A 55 37.90 16.04 42.17
N ASP A 56 38.25 15.19 43.13
CA ASP A 56 39.64 14.87 43.50
C ASP A 56 40.29 13.81 42.57
N GLY A 57 39.54 13.31 41.60
CA GLY A 57 39.95 12.27 40.66
C GLY A 57 39.58 10.84 41.08
N THR A 58 39.07 10.63 42.28
CA THR A 58 38.67 9.31 42.80
C THR A 58 37.48 8.76 42.02
N LEU A 59 37.56 7.51 41.57
CA LEU A 59 36.43 6.81 40.95
C LEU A 59 35.59 6.14 42.03
N ILE A 60 34.28 6.40 42.01
CA ILE A 60 33.28 5.69 42.79
C ILE A 60 32.41 4.84 41.86
N VAL A 61 31.82 3.80 42.42
CA VAL A 61 30.85 2.94 41.73
C VAL A 61 29.49 3.17 42.36
N VAL A 62 28.46 3.38 41.55
CA VAL A 62 27.06 3.48 41.98
C VAL A 62 26.18 2.51 41.20
N ARG A 63 25.18 1.93 41.83
CA ARG A 63 24.10 1.18 41.18
C ARG A 63 22.96 2.15 40.92
N GLY A 64 22.52 2.24 39.68
CA GLY A 64 21.45 3.13 39.27
C GLY A 64 20.32 2.39 38.59
N GLU A 65 19.09 2.83 38.83
CA GLU A 65 17.91 2.49 38.04
C GLU A 65 17.06 3.75 37.81
N GLY A 66 16.47 3.90 36.63
CA GLY A 66 15.77 5.12 36.26
C GLY A 66 15.42 5.20 34.76
N ASP A 67 15.13 6.41 34.29
CA ASP A 67 14.88 6.82 32.91
C ASP A 67 15.19 8.32 32.73
N GLU A 68 14.67 8.96 31.68
CA GLU A 68 14.84 10.38 31.39
C GLU A 68 14.22 11.34 32.42
N PHE A 69 13.22 10.93 33.20
CA PHE A 69 12.48 11.83 34.11
C PHE A 69 12.78 11.62 35.59
N TYR A 70 13.20 10.42 35.98
CA TYR A 70 13.68 10.15 37.34
C TYR A 70 14.79 9.09 37.34
N ALA A 71 15.70 9.18 38.31
CA ALA A 71 16.66 8.12 38.56
C ALA A 71 17.02 8.03 40.03
N HIS A 72 17.29 6.81 40.47
CA HIS A 72 17.71 6.48 41.81
C HIS A 72 19.09 5.82 41.78
N PHE A 73 20.00 6.32 42.61
CA PHE A 73 21.38 5.82 42.69
C PHE A 73 21.77 5.44 44.12
N GLU A 74 22.47 4.33 44.25
CA GLU A 74 22.99 3.80 45.51
C GLU A 74 24.46 3.39 45.39
N THR A 75 25.19 3.36 46.50
CA THR A 75 26.46 2.64 46.55
C THR A 75 26.23 1.13 46.40
N PRO A 76 27.25 0.30 46.11
CA PRO A 76 27.11 -1.15 46.04
C PRO A 76 26.58 -1.79 47.34
N GLU A 77 26.75 -1.10 48.46
CA GLU A 77 26.27 -1.47 49.79
C GLU A 77 24.83 -1.00 50.09
N GLY A 78 24.19 -0.28 49.15
CA GLY A 78 22.78 0.13 49.24
C GLY A 78 22.53 1.50 49.86
N TYR A 79 23.54 2.35 50.03
CA TYR A 79 23.34 3.71 50.56
C TYR A 79 22.99 4.69 49.44
N THR A 80 21.87 5.39 49.58
CA THR A 80 21.38 6.34 48.56
C THR A 80 22.31 7.55 48.43
N VAL A 81 22.58 7.93 47.18
CA VAL A 81 23.45 9.06 46.84
C VAL A 81 22.72 10.04 45.95
N THR A 82 23.12 11.31 46.01
CA THR A 82 22.64 12.36 45.11
C THR A 82 23.80 13.27 44.73
N PHE A 83 23.71 13.88 43.55
CA PHE A 83 24.75 14.79 43.07
C PHE A 83 24.62 16.15 43.73
N ASP A 84 25.70 16.63 44.35
CA ASP A 84 25.77 17.96 44.95
C ASP A 84 26.41 18.94 43.95
N PRO A 85 25.65 19.91 43.41
CA PRO A 85 26.18 20.82 42.39
C PRO A 85 27.24 21.79 42.94
N ALA A 86 27.21 22.11 44.24
CA ALA A 86 28.20 23.01 44.84
C ALA A 86 29.55 22.31 45.01
N LEU A 87 29.53 21.03 45.35
CA LEU A 87 30.74 20.21 45.50
C LEU A 87 31.17 19.53 44.19
N ARG A 88 30.30 19.50 43.17
CA ARG A 88 30.46 18.74 41.92
C ARG A 88 30.74 17.25 42.17
N ALA A 89 30.15 16.70 43.23
CA ALA A 89 30.44 15.37 43.74
C ALA A 89 29.16 14.60 44.02
N TYR A 90 29.18 13.28 43.84
CA TYR A 90 28.14 12.42 44.43
C TYR A 90 28.39 12.33 45.93
N CYS A 91 27.39 12.75 46.70
CA CYS A 91 27.36 12.74 48.15
C CYS A 91 26.31 11.77 48.65
N TYR A 92 26.46 11.29 49.88
CA TYR A 92 25.37 10.56 50.52
C TYR A 92 24.13 11.46 50.64
N ALA A 93 22.94 10.87 50.51
CA ALA A 93 21.69 11.60 50.55
C ALA A 93 20.95 11.42 51.88
N ARG A 94 20.06 12.37 52.17
CA ARG A 94 19.01 12.26 53.21
C ARG A 94 17.68 12.70 52.61
N VAL A 95 16.57 12.30 53.21
CA VAL A 95 15.23 12.78 52.82
C VAL A 95 14.92 14.06 53.59
N SER A 96 14.54 15.12 52.88
CA SER A 96 14.09 16.38 53.49
C SER A 96 12.70 16.23 54.14
N PRO A 97 12.26 17.16 55.00
CA PRO A 97 10.90 17.13 55.55
C PRO A 97 9.80 17.11 54.49
N GLU A 98 10.10 17.62 53.29
CA GLU A 98 9.22 17.65 52.12
C GLU A 98 9.30 16.37 51.27
N GLY A 99 10.03 15.34 51.71
CA GLY A 99 10.09 14.04 51.02
C GLY A 99 11.10 13.94 49.88
N ARG A 100 11.97 14.96 49.68
CA ARG A 100 12.97 15.01 48.59
C ARG A 100 14.32 14.44 49.01
N LEU A 101 15.07 13.85 48.07
CA LEU A 101 16.49 13.56 48.31
C LEU A 101 17.31 14.85 48.28
N VAL A 102 18.03 15.12 49.37
CA VAL A 102 18.97 16.24 49.49
C VAL A 102 20.36 15.74 49.89
N SER A 103 21.38 16.42 49.37
CA SER A 103 22.78 16.13 49.69
C SER A 103 23.06 16.32 51.18
N THR A 104 23.88 15.44 51.75
CA THR A 104 24.48 15.62 53.08
C THR A 104 25.69 16.55 53.05
N GLY A 105 26.21 16.90 51.87
CA GLY A 105 27.47 17.63 51.68
C GLY A 105 28.72 16.76 51.89
N ILE A 106 28.57 15.44 52.04
CA ILE A 106 29.68 14.52 52.31
C ILE A 106 29.89 13.60 51.09
N PRO A 107 30.97 13.77 50.31
CA PRO A 107 31.28 12.91 49.18
C PRO A 107 31.48 11.45 49.59
N VAL A 108 30.97 10.52 48.77
CA VAL A 108 30.93 9.08 49.07
C VAL A 108 32.30 8.48 49.41
N HIS A 109 33.38 8.99 48.81
CA HIS A 109 34.75 8.50 48.98
C HIS A 109 35.47 9.05 50.24
N LEU A 110 34.90 10.03 50.94
CA LEU A 110 35.56 10.74 52.05
C LEU A 110 35.10 10.29 53.45
N ALA A 111 34.06 9.47 53.54
CA ALA A 111 33.54 8.99 54.82
C ALA A 111 32.85 7.63 54.68
N ARG A 112 32.82 6.86 55.77
CA ARG A 112 32.03 5.63 55.85
C ARG A 112 30.58 5.96 56.23
N PRO A 113 29.57 5.47 55.50
CA PRO A 113 28.18 5.86 55.71
C PRO A 113 27.64 5.43 57.09
N ALA A 114 28.12 4.31 57.62
CA ALA A 114 27.78 3.85 58.98
C ALA A 114 28.27 4.82 60.08
N GLU A 115 29.36 5.55 59.86
CA GLU A 115 29.89 6.55 60.81
C GLU A 115 29.11 7.88 60.75
N LEU A 116 28.26 8.05 59.72
CA LEU A 116 27.40 9.22 59.51
C LEU A 116 25.96 9.01 60.01
N GLY A 117 25.65 7.83 60.56
CA GLY A 117 24.30 7.49 61.01
C GLY A 117 23.27 7.37 59.88
N LEU A 118 23.71 7.01 58.68
CA LEU A 118 22.84 6.83 57.52
C LEU A 118 22.37 5.37 57.40
N GLU A 119 21.13 5.18 56.98
CA GLU A 119 20.53 3.86 56.75
C GLU A 119 20.51 3.50 55.26
N PRO A 120 20.75 2.24 54.87
CA PRO A 120 20.65 1.79 53.49
C PRO A 120 19.19 1.70 53.01
N GLY A 121 18.98 1.76 51.69
CA GLY A 121 17.67 1.63 51.05
C GLY A 121 16.78 2.87 51.16
N LEU A 122 17.35 4.03 51.51
CA LEU A 122 16.62 5.29 51.61
C LEU A 122 15.94 5.65 50.28
N ARG A 123 14.63 5.86 50.29
CA ARG A 123 13.83 6.29 49.12
C ARG A 123 13.15 7.64 49.40
N PRO A 124 13.04 8.54 48.40
CA PRO A 124 12.20 9.72 48.52
C PRO A 124 10.71 9.34 48.60
N ASP A 125 9.86 10.29 48.96
CA ASP A 125 8.40 10.09 48.99
C ASP A 125 7.89 9.81 47.56
N ALA A 126 7.13 8.73 47.39
CA ALA A 126 6.59 8.32 46.09
C ALA A 126 5.67 9.38 45.45
N ALA A 127 4.94 10.16 46.25
CA ALA A 127 4.10 11.25 45.73
C ALA A 127 4.95 12.42 45.18
N VAL A 128 6.13 12.64 45.75
CA VAL A 128 7.09 13.65 45.26
C VAL A 128 7.72 13.19 43.95
N ILE A 129 8.15 11.92 43.87
CA ILE A 129 8.66 11.32 42.63
C ILE A 129 7.61 11.45 41.52
N ARG A 130 6.35 11.03 41.79
CA ARG A 130 5.22 11.14 40.85
C ARG A 130 5.07 12.55 40.30
N THR A 131 4.98 13.53 41.19
CA THR A 131 4.72 14.93 40.80
C THR A 131 5.87 15.47 39.94
N GLU A 132 7.12 15.23 40.32
CA GLU A 132 8.28 15.76 39.61
C GLU A 132 8.51 15.06 38.27
N ALA A 133 8.34 13.74 38.19
CA ALA A 133 8.45 12.99 36.94
C ALA A 133 7.34 13.40 35.97
N GLN A 134 6.09 13.51 36.42
CA GLN A 134 4.96 13.96 35.59
C GLN A 134 5.15 15.38 35.06
N GLU A 135 5.65 16.32 35.87
CA GLU A 135 5.91 17.69 35.42
C GLU A 135 7.07 17.78 34.42
N ARG A 136 8.12 16.96 34.58
CA ARG A 136 9.22 16.86 33.61
C ARG A 136 8.73 16.25 32.30
N ARG A 137 7.99 15.14 32.38
CA ARG A 137 7.37 14.47 31.23
C ARG A 137 6.44 15.38 30.46
N ARG A 138 5.49 16.04 31.12
CA ARG A 138 4.54 16.94 30.45
C ARG A 138 5.29 18.01 29.63
N ARG A 139 6.31 18.62 30.22
CA ARG A 139 7.15 19.60 29.50
C ARG A 139 7.90 18.98 28.32
N TRP A 140 8.39 17.75 28.47
CA TRP A 140 9.04 17.00 27.40
C TRP A 140 8.08 16.68 26.26
N GLU A 141 6.91 16.09 26.55
CA GLU A 141 5.89 15.71 25.56
C GLU A 141 5.35 16.93 24.81
N GLU A 142 5.07 18.03 25.53
CA GLU A 142 4.68 19.31 24.97
C GLU A 142 5.78 19.86 24.03
N ALA A 143 7.04 19.87 24.48
CA ALA A 143 8.15 20.39 23.69
C ALA A 143 8.45 19.53 22.46
N MET A 144 8.47 18.20 22.62
CA MET A 144 8.72 17.21 21.57
C MET A 144 7.53 17.04 20.61
N GLU A 145 6.41 17.70 20.90
CA GLU A 145 5.16 17.65 20.14
C GLU A 145 4.63 16.22 19.94
N ILE A 146 4.89 15.35 20.91
CA ILE A 146 4.42 13.97 20.91
C ILE A 146 2.91 13.95 21.13
N ASP A 147 2.41 14.81 22.01
CA ASP A 147 0.99 15.01 22.30
C ASP A 147 0.22 15.56 21.10
N ALA A 148 0.83 16.37 20.25
CA ALA A 148 0.13 16.99 19.12
C ALA A 148 -0.42 15.94 18.13
N ARG A 149 0.22 14.78 17.99
CA ARG A 149 -0.28 13.67 17.16
C ARG A 149 -1.24 12.78 17.95
N TRP A 150 -0.87 12.35 19.16
CA TRP A 150 -1.64 11.38 19.93
C TRP A 150 -2.85 11.97 20.65
N GLU A 151 -2.75 13.14 21.27
CA GLU A 151 -3.92 13.81 21.84
C GLU A 151 -4.85 14.35 20.76
N THR A 152 -4.36 14.69 19.56
CA THR A 152 -5.25 14.97 18.42
C THR A 152 -6.01 13.72 17.99
N LEU A 153 -5.35 12.56 17.89
CA LEU A 153 -6.02 11.28 17.61
C LEU A 153 -7.01 10.90 18.71
N LYS A 154 -6.62 11.01 19.99
CA LYS A 154 -7.48 10.75 21.14
C LYS A 154 -8.62 11.76 21.22
N ALA A 155 -8.42 13.03 20.91
CA ALA A 155 -9.48 14.04 20.85
C ALA A 155 -10.49 13.77 19.73
N LEU A 156 -10.01 13.37 18.55
CA LEU A 156 -10.87 12.95 17.44
C LEU A 156 -11.65 11.67 17.78
N GLN A 157 -11.03 10.72 18.47
CA GLN A 157 -11.67 9.49 18.94
C GLN A 157 -12.69 9.76 20.05
N ARG A 158 -12.39 10.65 21.00
CA ARG A 158 -13.34 11.14 22.01
C ARG A 158 -14.56 11.80 21.34
N ALA A 159 -14.35 12.53 20.23
CA ALA A 159 -15.44 13.11 19.45
C ALA A 159 -16.25 12.04 18.67
N ALA A 160 -15.60 11.02 18.12
CA ALA A 160 -16.25 9.91 17.42
C ALA A 160 -17.11 9.03 18.35
N GLU A 161 -16.65 8.73 19.56
CA GLU A 161 -17.45 8.02 20.58
C GLU A 161 -18.66 8.84 21.05
N ALA A 162 -18.60 10.17 20.97
CA ALA A 162 -19.71 11.05 21.31
C ALA A 162 -20.73 11.27 20.15
N GLY A 163 -20.37 10.97 18.89
CA GLY A 163 -21.12 11.39 17.70
C GLY A 163 -21.47 10.32 16.66
N GLY A 164 -20.92 9.09 16.76
CA GLY A 164 -21.17 8.01 15.80
C GLY A 164 -20.12 7.91 14.67
N PRO A 165 -20.22 6.88 13.79
CA PRO A 165 -19.13 6.35 12.94
C PRO A 165 -18.65 7.25 11.78
N GLU A 166 -19.14 8.49 11.67
CA GLU A 166 -18.79 9.45 10.61
C GLU A 166 -17.45 10.18 10.85
N TYR A 167 -16.78 9.92 11.98
CA TYR A 167 -15.58 10.61 12.46
C TYR A 167 -14.34 9.70 12.59
N ALA A 168 -14.09 8.82 11.60
CA ALA A 168 -12.83 8.06 11.58
C ALA A 168 -11.64 9.03 11.32
N PRO A 169 -10.68 9.15 12.25
CA PRO A 169 -9.56 10.07 12.09
C PRO A 169 -8.67 9.66 10.92
N PRO A 170 -8.06 10.61 10.19
CA PRO A 170 -7.09 10.29 9.15
C PRO A 170 -5.91 9.54 9.75
N THR A 171 -5.50 8.45 9.12
CA THR A 171 -4.23 7.81 9.42
C THR A 171 -3.11 8.74 8.96
N ALA A 172 -2.14 9.00 9.84
CA ALA A 172 -0.87 9.62 9.49
C ALA A 172 0.21 8.53 9.41
N PRO A 173 0.14 7.60 8.44
CA PRO A 173 0.98 6.42 8.44
C PRO A 173 2.44 6.82 8.20
N THR A 174 3.37 6.15 8.86
CA THR A 174 4.81 6.41 8.74
C THR A 174 5.38 5.47 7.68
N LEU A 175 5.21 5.85 6.40
CA LEU A 175 5.55 5.01 5.25
C LEU A 175 6.61 5.65 4.34
N GLY A 176 7.16 4.83 3.46
CA GLY A 176 8.06 5.24 2.38
C GLY A 176 9.49 5.48 2.85
N VAL A 177 10.23 6.30 2.10
CA VAL A 177 11.62 6.62 2.41
C VAL A 177 11.68 7.87 3.29
N LYS A 178 12.38 7.75 4.43
CA LYS A 178 12.64 8.85 5.38
C LYS A 178 14.14 8.98 5.59
N VAL A 179 14.64 10.20 5.51
CA VAL A 179 16.07 10.50 5.65
C VAL A 179 16.28 11.45 6.84
N GLY A 180 16.82 10.92 7.93
CA GLY A 180 17.21 11.66 9.13
C GLY A 180 18.63 12.22 9.03
N LEU A 181 19.04 12.98 10.04
CA LEU A 181 20.38 13.53 10.18
C LEU A 181 21.12 12.81 11.32
N CYS A 182 22.39 12.48 11.13
CA CYS A 182 23.30 12.09 12.20
C CYS A 182 24.48 13.08 12.23
N LEU A 183 24.44 14.02 13.18
CA LEU A 183 25.45 15.05 13.38
C LEU A 183 26.56 14.51 14.29
N LEU A 184 27.78 14.46 13.75
CA LEU A 184 28.98 14.02 14.46
C LEU A 184 29.77 15.21 14.99
N ILE A 185 30.07 15.20 16.29
CA ILE A 185 30.72 16.29 17.00
C ILE A 185 31.96 15.78 17.73
N ASP A 186 33.06 16.51 17.66
CA ASP A 186 34.24 16.27 18.49
C ASP A 186 34.84 17.57 19.04
N PHE A 187 35.75 17.44 20.02
CA PHE A 187 36.23 18.56 20.83
C PHE A 187 37.75 18.76 20.69
N PRO A 188 38.28 19.98 20.93
CA PRO A 188 39.72 20.22 20.92
C PRO A 188 40.52 19.39 21.93
N ASP A 189 39.93 19.12 23.10
CA ASP A 189 40.50 18.37 24.23
C ASP A 189 40.09 16.89 24.24
N GLU A 190 39.06 16.50 23.48
CA GLU A 190 38.60 15.12 23.36
C GLU A 190 38.16 14.80 21.91
N PRO A 191 39.10 14.41 21.03
CA PRO A 191 38.80 14.10 19.64
C PRO A 191 38.10 12.75 19.48
N ALA A 192 37.33 12.60 18.40
CA ALA A 192 36.60 11.37 18.13
C ALA A 192 37.51 10.16 17.86
N THR A 193 37.16 9.01 18.43
CA THR A 193 37.91 7.75 18.33
C THR A 193 37.25 6.75 17.39
N VAL A 194 35.92 6.82 17.20
CA VAL A 194 35.17 5.96 16.28
C VAL A 194 35.18 6.58 14.88
N PRO A 195 35.55 5.85 13.82
CA PRO A 195 35.53 6.39 12.46
C PRO A 195 34.11 6.72 11.98
N ARG A 196 33.96 7.81 11.20
CA ARG A 196 32.68 8.15 10.55
C ARG A 196 32.08 6.99 9.77
N SER A 197 32.91 6.20 9.06
CA SER A 197 32.45 5.06 8.28
C SER A 197 31.78 3.98 9.12
N GLU A 198 32.21 3.81 10.37
CA GLU A 198 31.58 2.88 11.32
C GLU A 198 30.18 3.37 11.70
N ILE A 199 30.04 4.67 11.98
CA ILE A 199 28.74 5.27 12.33
C ILE A 199 27.79 5.32 11.13
N GLU A 200 28.32 5.60 9.93
CA GLU A 200 27.58 5.51 8.67
C GLU A 200 27.05 4.08 8.47
N ALA A 201 27.87 3.06 8.72
CA ALA A 201 27.43 1.67 8.64
C ALA A 201 26.39 1.33 9.72
N PHE A 202 26.59 1.77 10.96
CA PHE A 202 25.64 1.63 12.06
C PHE A 202 24.27 2.26 11.73
N CYS A 203 24.27 3.40 11.05
CA CYS A 203 23.03 4.07 10.66
C CYS A 203 22.36 3.40 9.44
N ASN A 204 23.14 3.02 8.42
CA ASN A 204 22.61 2.83 7.05
C ASN A 204 22.89 1.49 6.38
N ALA A 205 23.85 0.70 6.87
CA ALA A 205 24.23 -0.53 6.17
C ALA A 205 23.12 -1.59 6.23
N ASP A 206 22.90 -2.32 5.15
CA ASP A 206 21.89 -3.39 5.15
C ASP A 206 22.29 -4.58 6.05
N GLN A 207 23.59 -4.73 6.31
CA GLN A 207 24.18 -5.73 7.22
C GLN A 207 25.28 -5.07 8.05
N TYR A 208 24.95 -4.66 9.27
CA TYR A 208 25.90 -4.12 10.25
C TYR A 208 26.01 -5.07 11.44
N SER A 209 27.23 -5.36 11.89
CA SER A 209 27.50 -6.26 13.02
C SER A 209 28.49 -5.70 14.04
N GLY A 210 28.91 -4.44 13.88
CA GLY A 210 29.83 -3.78 14.80
C GLY A 210 29.27 -3.79 16.22
N TYR A 211 30.15 -3.97 17.22
CA TYR A 211 29.80 -4.02 18.65
C TYR A 211 28.68 -5.02 19.03
N GLY A 212 28.47 -6.07 18.23
CA GLY A 212 27.47 -7.11 18.50
C GLY A 212 26.03 -6.72 18.14
N ASN A 213 25.82 -5.66 17.36
CA ASN A 213 24.51 -5.29 16.83
C ASN A 213 24.05 -6.26 15.74
N ASN A 214 22.75 -6.44 15.62
CA ASN A 214 22.11 -7.23 14.56
C ASN A 214 21.47 -6.28 13.54
N GLY A 215 22.27 -5.80 12.59
CA GLY A 215 21.85 -4.82 11.59
C GLY A 215 22.03 -3.37 12.03
N SER A 216 21.71 -2.45 11.11
CA SER A 216 21.76 -1.00 11.33
C SER A 216 20.43 -0.45 11.82
N VAL A 217 20.40 0.85 12.14
CA VAL A 217 19.18 1.62 12.39
C VAL A 217 18.21 1.49 11.21
N LYS A 218 18.69 1.64 9.98
CA LYS A 218 17.90 1.41 8.76
C LYS A 218 17.31 0.01 8.72
N LYS A 219 18.12 -1.01 9.01
CA LYS A 219 17.69 -2.41 8.96
C LYS A 219 16.61 -2.70 10.01
N TYR A 220 16.73 -2.12 11.21
CA TYR A 220 15.71 -2.23 12.26
C TYR A 220 14.34 -1.78 11.77
N PHE A 221 14.21 -0.52 11.31
CA PHE A 221 12.92 0.02 10.87
C PHE A 221 12.39 -0.69 9.61
N GLN A 222 13.28 -1.10 8.70
CA GLN A 222 12.89 -1.86 7.52
C GLN A 222 12.30 -3.23 7.89
N GLU A 223 12.92 -3.97 8.80
CA GLU A 223 12.44 -5.28 9.22
C GLU A 223 11.13 -5.19 10.01
N VAL A 224 11.06 -4.29 10.99
CA VAL A 224 9.89 -4.14 11.87
C VAL A 224 8.65 -3.66 11.10
N SER A 225 8.85 -2.84 10.06
CA SER A 225 7.77 -2.35 9.18
C SER A 225 7.41 -3.28 8.01
N ASN A 226 8.07 -4.45 7.90
CA ASN A 226 7.94 -5.35 6.74
C ASN A 226 8.26 -4.66 5.39
N GLY A 227 9.22 -3.73 5.39
CA GLY A 227 9.65 -2.97 4.21
C GLY A 227 8.80 -1.75 3.87
N LEU A 228 7.76 -1.44 4.66
CA LEU A 228 6.88 -0.28 4.43
C LEU A 228 7.54 1.06 4.80
N LEU A 229 8.60 1.03 5.61
CA LEU A 229 9.42 2.19 5.97
C LEU A 229 10.89 1.88 5.71
N ILE A 230 11.58 2.76 4.98
CA ILE A 230 13.03 2.77 4.85
C ILE A 230 13.53 4.05 5.50
N TYR A 231 14.16 3.93 6.68
CA TYR A 231 14.72 5.06 7.40
C TYR A 231 16.26 5.04 7.33
N SER A 232 16.85 6.02 6.66
CA SER A 232 18.31 6.19 6.58
C SER A 232 18.73 7.53 7.17
N ASN A 233 20.02 7.72 7.46
CA ASN A 233 20.56 8.96 7.99
C ASN A 233 21.64 9.53 7.08
N VAL A 234 21.69 10.85 6.94
CA VAL A 234 22.89 11.53 6.45
C VAL A 234 23.86 11.63 7.62
N VAL A 235 25.00 10.93 7.60
CA VAL A 235 26.02 11.07 8.64
C VAL A 235 27.05 12.12 8.23
N THR A 236 27.19 13.16 9.04
CA THR A 236 28.13 14.26 8.75
C THR A 236 29.58 13.80 8.92
N VAL A 237 30.52 14.61 8.44
CA VAL A 237 31.89 14.56 8.97
C VAL A 237 31.89 14.95 10.45
N TYR A 238 32.93 14.58 11.18
CA TYR A 238 33.14 15.11 12.52
C TYR A 238 33.36 16.62 12.44
N VAL A 239 32.51 17.34 13.15
CA VAL A 239 32.58 18.79 13.27
C VAL A 239 33.26 19.12 14.59
N ARG A 240 34.43 19.75 14.51
CA ARG A 240 35.17 20.26 15.66
C ARG A 240 34.49 21.53 16.17
N VAL A 241 33.93 21.48 17.37
CA VAL A 241 33.37 22.68 18.03
C VAL A 241 34.48 23.56 18.64
N PRO A 242 34.25 24.88 18.80
CA PRO A 242 35.32 25.80 19.17
C PRO A 242 35.75 25.71 20.64
N GLN A 243 34.85 25.32 21.55
CA GLN A 243 35.15 25.21 22.98
C GLN A 243 35.54 23.77 23.36
N PRO A 244 36.36 23.59 24.42
CA PRO A 244 36.64 22.27 24.97
C PRO A 244 35.37 21.59 25.48
N LYS A 245 35.37 20.25 25.58
CA LYS A 245 34.21 19.48 26.06
C LYS A 245 33.75 19.93 27.44
N SER A 246 34.67 20.29 28.33
CA SER A 246 34.36 20.80 29.67
C SER A 246 33.46 22.05 29.68
N TYR A 247 33.44 22.84 28.60
CA TYR A 247 32.51 23.96 28.44
C TYR A 247 31.07 23.48 28.20
N TYR A 248 30.90 22.51 27.30
CA TYR A 248 29.60 21.94 26.93
C TYR A 248 29.12 20.84 27.90
N ASN A 249 30.01 20.29 28.72
CA ASN A 249 29.70 19.25 29.71
C ASN A 249 29.85 19.75 31.15
N ASP A 250 29.25 20.90 31.46
CA ASP A 250 29.15 21.35 32.85
C ASP A 250 28.06 20.56 33.56
N VAL A 251 28.48 19.52 34.30
CA VAL A 251 27.62 18.61 35.09
C VAL A 251 26.79 19.27 36.19
N THR A 252 26.88 20.60 36.36
CA THR A 252 26.03 21.38 37.26
C THR A 252 24.85 22.04 36.56
N LYS A 253 24.78 21.96 35.23
CA LYS A 253 23.70 22.54 34.42
C LYS A 253 22.85 21.46 33.76
N ASP A 254 21.61 21.82 33.49
CA ASP A 254 20.64 20.97 32.81
C ASP A 254 21.15 20.47 31.46
N SER A 255 20.91 19.20 31.17
CA SER A 255 21.43 18.56 29.96
C SER A 255 20.85 19.10 28.66
N GLY A 256 19.57 19.50 28.66
CA GLY A 256 18.93 20.17 27.54
C GLY A 256 19.58 21.52 27.25
N GLU A 257 19.89 22.30 28.29
CA GLU A 257 20.58 23.59 28.15
C GLU A 257 21.96 23.44 27.49
N GLN A 258 22.73 22.46 27.93
CA GLN A 258 24.08 22.20 27.43
C GLN A 258 24.08 21.65 26.00
N ALA A 259 23.22 20.67 25.69
CA ALA A 259 23.08 20.14 24.35
C ALA A 259 22.57 21.18 23.35
N ASN A 260 21.68 22.09 23.75
CA ASN A 260 21.23 23.21 22.92
C ASN A 260 22.40 24.10 22.46
N GLU A 261 23.32 24.45 23.37
CA GLU A 261 24.52 25.23 23.05
C GLU A 261 25.47 24.45 22.13
N LEU A 262 25.71 23.17 22.44
CA LEU A 262 26.57 22.30 21.66
C LEU A 262 26.06 22.15 20.21
N ILE A 263 24.78 21.88 20.01
CA ILE A 263 24.17 21.68 18.69
C ILE A 263 24.19 22.98 17.89
N ARG A 264 23.89 24.13 18.51
CA ARG A 264 24.01 25.45 17.86
C ARG A 264 25.41 25.67 17.30
N ASP A 265 26.43 25.45 18.13
CA ASP A 265 27.83 25.69 17.75
C ASP A 265 28.32 24.65 16.73
N ALA A 266 27.88 23.40 16.84
CA ALA A 266 28.17 22.36 15.86
C ALA A 266 27.53 22.65 14.49
N VAL A 267 26.30 23.14 14.44
CA VAL A 267 25.67 23.58 13.18
C VAL A 267 26.40 24.80 12.61
N ALA A 268 26.86 25.73 13.44
CA ALA A 268 27.69 26.84 12.99
C ALA A 268 29.03 26.38 12.40
N ALA A 269 29.71 25.44 13.06
CA ALA A 269 30.97 24.87 12.61
C ALA A 269 30.81 23.98 11.35
N LEU A 270 29.69 23.25 11.22
CA LEU A 270 29.37 22.49 10.02
C LEU A 270 29.26 23.41 8.81
N ARG A 271 28.59 24.56 8.98
CA ARG A 271 28.41 25.58 7.94
C ARG A 271 29.70 26.29 7.54
N SER A 272 30.70 26.33 8.41
CA SER A 272 31.99 26.98 8.12
C SER A 272 33.00 26.05 7.43
N LEU A 273 32.66 24.77 7.19
CA LEU A 273 33.53 23.85 6.48
C LEU A 273 33.84 24.35 5.05
N PRO A 274 35.11 24.27 4.58
CA PRO A 274 35.48 24.74 3.24
C PRO A 274 34.71 24.07 2.10
N ASN A 275 34.34 22.80 2.28
CA ASN A 275 33.57 21.99 1.34
C ASN A 275 32.05 22.01 1.64
N PHE A 276 31.56 22.91 2.49
CA PHE A 276 30.16 22.93 2.88
C PHE A 276 29.23 23.06 1.67
N GLN A 277 29.50 24.02 0.77
CA GLN A 277 28.67 24.26 -0.42
C GLN A 277 28.74 23.12 -1.45
N THR A 278 29.92 22.50 -1.60
CA THR A 278 30.19 21.54 -2.67
C THR A 278 29.85 20.11 -2.30
N GLU A 279 29.96 19.73 -1.01
CA GLU A 279 29.84 18.34 -0.55
C GLU A 279 28.80 18.17 0.55
N VAL A 280 28.81 19.03 1.58
CA VAL A 280 27.94 18.85 2.76
C VAL A 280 26.49 19.25 2.48
N LEU A 281 26.27 20.44 1.90
CA LEU A 281 24.96 20.99 1.62
C LEU A 281 24.11 20.08 0.69
N PRO A 282 24.65 19.53 -0.42
CA PRO A 282 23.92 18.57 -1.24
C PRO A 282 23.42 17.35 -0.45
N MET A 283 24.20 16.85 0.52
CA MET A 283 23.77 15.75 1.38
C MET A 283 22.61 16.18 2.30
N LEU A 284 22.72 17.35 2.94
CA LEU A 284 21.69 17.87 3.86
C LEU A 284 20.38 18.23 3.13
N GLN A 285 20.40 18.53 1.83
CA GLN A 285 19.19 18.75 1.02
C GLN A 285 18.30 17.51 0.90
N GLY A 286 18.88 16.31 1.03
CA GLY A 286 18.16 15.03 0.97
C GLY A 286 17.33 14.69 2.21
N LEU A 287 17.51 15.43 3.32
CA LEU A 287 16.82 15.18 4.58
C LEU A 287 15.30 15.32 4.44
N THR A 288 14.55 14.39 5.02
CA THR A 288 13.10 14.47 5.13
C THR A 288 12.73 15.46 6.23
N VAL A 289 11.72 16.30 5.96
CA VAL A 289 11.23 17.31 6.90
C VAL A 289 9.72 17.19 7.10
N ASP A 290 9.24 17.71 8.21
CA ASP A 290 7.82 17.92 8.46
C ASP A 290 7.30 19.18 7.74
N ASN A 291 6.01 19.49 7.96
CA ASN A 291 5.33 20.66 7.39
C ASN A 291 5.88 22.01 7.88
N GLN A 292 6.71 22.02 8.93
CA GLN A 292 7.39 23.21 9.45
C GLN A 292 8.86 23.29 8.95
N ASN A 293 9.23 22.46 7.98
CA ASN A 293 10.58 22.36 7.42
C ASN A 293 11.63 21.92 8.47
N ARG A 294 11.20 21.19 9.51
CA ARG A 294 12.07 20.63 10.54
C ARG A 294 12.41 19.19 10.18
N VAL A 295 13.67 18.80 10.34
CA VAL A 295 14.13 17.44 10.03
C VAL A 295 13.36 16.44 10.89
N VAL A 296 12.80 15.40 10.27
CA VAL A 296 11.90 14.45 10.96
C VAL A 296 12.58 13.71 12.11
N ALA A 297 13.89 13.48 11.99
CA ALA A 297 14.71 12.93 13.06
C ALA A 297 16.14 13.47 12.96
N CYS A 298 16.61 14.10 14.03
CA CYS A 298 18.00 14.53 14.19
C CYS A 298 18.65 13.73 15.30
N ASN A 299 19.72 13.02 14.97
CA ASN A 299 20.53 12.25 15.88
C ASN A 299 21.87 12.97 16.05
N VAL A 300 22.34 13.10 17.28
CA VAL A 300 23.58 13.79 17.60
C VAL A 300 24.49 12.82 18.33
N PHE A 301 25.71 12.68 17.81
CA PHE A 301 26.75 11.87 18.40
C PHE A 301 27.95 12.76 18.71
N TYR A 302 28.39 12.79 19.97
CA TYR A 302 29.54 13.58 20.39
C TYR A 302 30.67 12.70 20.96
N ALA A 303 31.92 13.10 20.78
CA ALA A 303 33.08 12.33 21.23
C ALA A 303 33.21 12.25 22.76
N GLY A 304 33.54 11.06 23.28
CA GLY A 304 33.93 10.87 24.67
C GLY A 304 32.84 10.35 25.61
N ASP A 305 33.11 10.39 26.92
CA ASP A 305 32.12 10.07 27.97
C ASP A 305 31.09 11.20 28.18
N ASN A 306 30.08 10.98 29.03
CA ASN A 306 29.06 12.00 29.35
C ASN A 306 29.27 12.67 30.72
N GLY A 307 30.39 12.39 31.40
CA GLY A 307 30.65 12.84 32.78
C GLY A 307 29.85 12.12 33.89
N GLY A 308 28.92 11.22 33.56
CA GLY A 308 28.29 10.28 34.49
C GLY A 308 27.23 10.86 35.43
N VAL A 309 26.84 12.13 35.29
CA VAL A 309 25.78 12.75 36.11
C VAL A 309 24.45 12.68 35.36
N TRP A 310 23.45 12.07 36.00
CA TRP A 310 22.11 11.93 35.42
C TRP A 310 21.44 13.29 35.20
N SER A 311 20.81 13.47 34.03
CA SER A 311 20.05 14.66 33.62
C SER A 311 20.87 15.99 33.52
N MET A 312 22.18 15.96 33.75
CA MET A 312 23.05 17.14 33.74
C MET A 312 24.16 17.04 32.68
N GLY A 313 24.77 18.18 32.31
CA GLY A 313 25.89 18.19 31.36
C GLY A 313 25.49 17.70 29.97
N LEU A 314 26.22 16.75 29.39
CA LEU A 314 25.88 16.14 28.09
C LEU A 314 25.23 14.76 28.25
N TRP A 315 24.58 14.48 29.38
CA TRP A 315 23.87 13.21 29.60
C TRP A 315 22.96 12.84 28.39
N PRO A 316 22.99 11.61 27.86
CA PRO A 316 22.20 11.22 26.69
C PRO A 316 20.69 11.39 26.90
N HIS A 317 20.01 12.13 26.02
CA HIS A 317 18.59 12.48 26.15
C HIS A 317 17.98 12.83 24.79
N ALA A 318 16.66 13.02 24.75
CA ALA A 318 15.97 13.63 23.62
C ALA A 318 15.26 14.91 24.06
N TRP A 319 15.40 15.98 23.28
CA TRP A 319 14.74 17.24 23.61
C TRP A 319 14.57 18.12 22.37
N THR A 320 14.19 19.37 22.60
CA THR A 320 14.07 20.39 21.56
C THR A 320 15.08 21.51 21.72
N LEU A 321 15.34 22.22 20.63
CA LEU A 321 16.22 23.39 20.63
C LEU A 321 15.51 24.65 21.14
N VAL A 322 14.64 24.52 22.16
CA VAL A 322 13.81 25.61 22.68
C VAL A 322 14.62 26.81 23.17
N ARG A 323 15.82 26.58 23.73
CA ARG A 323 16.65 27.65 24.31
C ARG A 323 17.39 28.46 23.25
N VAL A 324 17.81 27.80 22.17
CA VAL A 324 18.57 28.45 21.07
C VAL A 324 17.72 28.71 19.82
N GLY A 325 16.46 28.27 19.82
CA GLY A 325 15.57 28.26 18.66
C GLY A 325 15.92 27.14 17.67
N ALA A 326 15.00 26.88 16.72
CA ALA A 326 15.26 25.93 15.65
C ALA A 326 16.50 26.34 14.83
N GLN A 327 17.44 25.41 14.66
CA GLN A 327 18.73 25.69 14.02
C GLN A 327 18.67 25.39 12.53
N GLU A 328 18.81 26.40 11.70
CA GLU A 328 18.88 26.21 10.25
C GLU A 328 20.23 25.62 9.84
N LEU A 329 20.19 24.49 9.14
CA LEU A 329 21.38 23.82 8.62
C LEU A 329 22.12 24.67 7.58
N TRP A 330 21.41 25.55 6.89
CA TRP A 330 21.92 26.65 6.07
C TRP A 330 20.87 27.76 6.04
N PRO A 331 21.23 29.03 5.73
CA PRO A 331 20.27 30.12 5.73
C PRO A 331 19.03 29.84 4.85
N GLY A 332 17.83 29.93 5.44
CA GLY A 332 16.55 29.61 4.77
C GLY A 332 16.33 28.12 4.49
N GLY A 333 17.19 27.26 5.04
CA GLY A 333 17.23 25.83 4.83
C GLY A 333 16.38 25.01 5.80
N LYS A 334 16.58 23.69 5.74
CA LYS A 334 15.97 22.74 6.69
C LYS A 334 16.51 23.00 8.10
N LYS A 335 15.69 22.71 9.11
CA LYS A 335 15.97 23.09 10.49
C LYS A 335 16.03 21.88 11.41
N ILE A 336 16.95 21.91 12.38
CA ILE A 336 16.90 21.02 13.53
C ILE A 336 16.00 21.68 14.56
N TRP A 337 15.07 20.92 15.11
CA TRP A 337 14.24 21.34 16.24
C TRP A 337 14.25 20.30 17.33
N ARG A 338 13.79 19.08 17.02
CA ARG A 338 13.87 17.92 17.90
C ARG A 338 15.16 17.16 17.63
N TYR A 339 15.80 16.67 18.67
CA TYR A 339 17.01 15.87 18.58
C TYR A 339 17.01 14.77 19.64
N GLN A 340 17.73 13.70 19.35
CA GLN A 340 18.32 12.86 20.39
C GLN A 340 19.84 13.01 20.37
N ILE A 341 20.47 13.01 21.54
CA ILE A 341 21.90 13.17 21.70
C ILE A 341 22.47 12.02 22.50
N SER A 342 23.58 11.48 22.03
CA SER A 342 24.28 10.36 22.66
C SER A 342 25.78 10.54 22.57
N ASN A 343 26.49 10.03 23.57
CA ASN A 343 27.93 10.04 23.59
C ASN A 343 28.48 8.85 22.78
N ILE A 344 29.52 9.11 22.00
CA ILE A 344 30.30 8.09 21.30
C ILE A 344 31.34 7.62 22.30
N GLY A 345 30.94 6.68 23.17
CA GLY A 345 31.84 6.01 24.12
C GLY A 345 32.79 5.05 23.39
N GLN A 346 32.88 3.80 23.85
CA GLN A 346 33.64 2.74 23.15
C GLN A 346 32.79 1.77 22.34
N GLN A 347 31.46 1.89 22.36
CA GLN A 347 30.52 0.98 21.67
C GLN A 347 29.31 1.73 21.12
N LEU A 348 28.78 1.28 19.98
CA LEU A 348 27.51 1.75 19.40
C LEU A 348 26.43 0.72 19.69
N GLU A 349 25.26 1.13 20.16
CA GLU A 349 24.14 0.23 20.45
C GLU A 349 22.85 0.71 19.80
N LEU A 350 22.10 -0.20 19.18
CA LEU A 350 20.83 0.12 18.53
C LEU A 350 19.76 0.58 19.54
N GLY A 351 19.72 -0.04 20.71
CA GLY A 351 18.63 0.03 21.68
C GLY A 351 17.99 1.40 21.90
N THR A 352 18.66 2.24 22.67
CA THR A 352 18.23 3.61 22.95
C THR A 352 18.11 4.42 21.66
N PHE A 353 19.04 4.24 20.71
CA PHE A 353 19.03 5.01 19.46
C PHE A 353 17.74 4.79 18.66
N VAL A 354 17.28 3.56 18.47
CA VAL A 354 16.06 3.27 17.71
C VAL A 354 14.79 3.55 18.51
N HIS A 355 14.86 3.48 19.85
CA HIS A 355 13.79 3.92 20.75
C HIS A 355 13.51 5.42 20.57
N GLU A 356 14.54 6.26 20.66
CA GLU A 356 14.40 7.71 20.45
C GLU A 356 13.95 8.06 19.03
N ASN A 357 14.46 7.32 18.03
CA ASN A 357 13.97 7.46 16.66
C ASN A 357 12.49 7.05 16.52
N GLY A 358 11.98 6.16 17.36
CA GLY A 358 10.55 5.85 17.45
C GLY A 358 9.71 7.08 17.78
N HIS A 359 10.14 7.89 18.76
CA HIS A 359 9.52 9.19 19.07
C HIS A 359 9.67 10.18 17.92
N LEU A 360 10.89 10.39 17.42
CA LEU A 360 11.16 11.41 16.40
C LEU A 360 10.43 11.12 15.08
N LEU A 361 10.52 9.87 14.60
CA LEU A 361 10.07 9.46 13.28
C LEU A 361 8.60 9.05 13.24
N CYS A 362 8.19 8.22 14.20
CA CYS A 362 6.85 7.63 14.23
C CYS A 362 5.91 8.37 15.18
N GLY A 363 6.46 9.24 16.02
CA GLY A 363 5.72 9.85 17.12
C GLY A 363 5.37 8.86 18.21
N PHE A 364 5.94 7.65 18.27
CA PHE A 364 5.49 6.64 19.22
C PHE A 364 5.54 7.16 20.67
N PRO A 365 4.59 6.76 21.52
CA PRO A 365 4.67 7.05 22.94
C PRO A 365 5.47 5.99 23.69
N ASP A 366 5.93 6.34 24.87
CA ASP A 366 6.37 5.36 25.85
C ASP A 366 5.21 4.59 26.46
N LEU A 367 5.45 3.29 26.67
CA LEU A 367 4.51 2.31 27.20
C LEU A 367 4.98 1.70 28.54
N TYR A 368 6.05 2.24 29.11
CA TYR A 368 6.46 2.00 30.49
C TYR A 368 5.97 3.14 31.39
N ASP A 369 5.91 2.89 32.70
CA ASP A 369 5.50 3.89 33.68
C ASP A 369 6.69 4.64 34.27
N TYR A 370 6.55 5.96 34.38
CA TYR A 370 7.56 6.91 34.87
C TYR A 370 7.47 7.20 36.36
N ASP A 371 6.41 6.77 37.05
CA ASP A 371 6.33 6.88 38.50
C ASP A 371 6.87 5.67 39.26
N TYR A 372 7.29 4.64 38.51
CA TYR A 372 7.94 3.44 38.98
C TYR A 372 7.09 2.57 39.89
N ASP A 373 5.76 2.75 39.96
CA ASP A 373 4.88 1.84 40.68
C ASP A 373 4.32 0.68 39.81
N SER A 374 4.69 0.64 38.52
CA SER A 374 4.66 -0.54 37.61
C SER A 374 5.82 -0.60 36.61
N LYS A 375 5.79 -1.62 35.74
CA LYS A 375 6.59 -1.73 34.51
C LYS A 375 5.83 -1.26 33.26
N GLY A 376 4.71 -0.55 33.43
CA GLY A 376 3.76 -0.19 32.38
C GLY A 376 3.05 -1.40 31.78
N GLY A 377 2.27 -1.16 30.72
CA GLY A 377 1.41 -2.20 30.17
C GLY A 377 2.10 -3.13 29.15
N ALA A 378 3.32 -2.83 28.69
CA ALA A 378 4.01 -3.62 27.66
C ALA A 378 5.27 -4.38 28.10
N GLY A 379 5.93 -3.96 29.18
CA GLY A 379 7.14 -4.62 29.68
C GLY A 379 8.24 -4.80 28.63
N VAL A 380 8.98 -5.92 28.72
CA VAL A 380 10.08 -6.28 27.79
C VAL A 380 9.60 -6.64 26.38
N PHE A 381 8.29 -6.71 26.16
CA PHE A 381 7.71 -7.12 24.88
C PHE A 381 7.54 -5.95 23.90
N CYS A 382 7.96 -4.74 24.22
CA CYS A 382 7.93 -3.62 23.27
C CYS A 382 9.21 -2.79 23.34
N LEU A 383 9.70 -2.32 22.18
CA LEU A 383 10.77 -1.32 22.10
C LEU A 383 10.45 -0.08 22.94
N MET A 384 9.21 0.40 22.91
CA MET A 384 8.77 1.56 23.70
C MET A 384 8.43 1.20 25.16
N GLY A 385 8.86 0.02 25.61
CA GLY A 385 8.76 -0.45 26.98
C GLY A 385 10.16 -0.78 27.52
N TYR A 386 10.25 -1.85 28.30
CA TYR A 386 11.52 -2.38 28.80
C TYR A 386 12.27 -3.25 27.76
N GLY A 387 11.95 -3.14 26.47
CA GLY A 387 12.53 -3.94 25.39
C GLY A 387 13.64 -3.25 24.58
N SER A 388 13.98 -2.00 24.92
CA SER A 388 14.93 -1.15 24.18
C SER A 388 16.40 -1.39 24.50
N PHE A 389 16.76 -2.43 25.26
CA PHE A 389 18.11 -2.53 25.83
C PHE A 389 19.19 -3.13 24.91
N GLY A 390 20.34 -2.44 24.88
CA GLY A 390 21.60 -2.95 24.34
C GLY A 390 21.64 -3.01 22.81
N PRO A 391 22.57 -3.79 22.23
CA PRO A 391 22.80 -3.80 20.78
C PRO A 391 21.68 -4.46 19.96
N ASN A 392 20.75 -5.17 20.61
CA ASN A 392 19.72 -5.98 19.95
C ASN A 392 18.35 -5.80 20.62
N PRO A 393 17.70 -4.64 20.42
CA PRO A 393 16.38 -4.37 20.98
C PRO A 393 15.29 -5.19 20.29
N VAL A 394 14.20 -5.41 21.04
CA VAL A 394 13.00 -6.11 20.55
C VAL A 394 12.19 -5.23 19.58
N GLN A 395 11.17 -5.81 18.98
CA GLN A 395 10.25 -5.08 18.10
C GLN A 395 9.29 -4.18 18.90
N VAL A 396 8.69 -3.18 18.25
CA VAL A 396 7.47 -2.54 18.78
C VAL A 396 6.27 -3.51 18.78
N CYS A 397 5.33 -3.34 19.71
CA CYS A 397 4.13 -4.18 19.82
C CYS A 397 3.12 -3.94 18.67
N ALA A 398 2.17 -4.86 18.53
CA ALA A 398 1.11 -4.82 17.51
C ALA A 398 0.37 -3.47 17.44
N TYR A 399 0.11 -2.85 18.59
CA TYR A 399 -0.58 -1.56 18.66
C TYR A 399 0.17 -0.47 17.88
N LEU A 400 1.47 -0.30 18.16
CA LEU A 400 2.30 0.72 17.51
C LEU A 400 2.54 0.41 16.03
N LYS A 401 2.72 -0.87 15.68
CA LYS A 401 2.81 -1.31 14.28
C LYS A 401 1.55 -0.96 13.50
N ARG A 402 0.37 -1.21 14.07
CA ARG A 402 -0.92 -0.81 13.48
C ARG A 402 -1.03 0.70 13.34
N ALA A 403 -0.71 1.45 14.39
CA ALA A 403 -0.79 2.91 14.40
C ALA A 403 0.16 3.58 13.40
N ALA A 404 1.32 2.97 13.13
CA ALA A 404 2.26 3.43 12.09
C ALA A 404 1.83 3.07 10.66
N GLY A 405 0.80 2.23 10.49
CA GLY A 405 0.37 1.73 9.19
C GLY A 405 1.20 0.54 8.68
N TRP A 406 1.87 -0.19 9.58
CA TRP A 406 2.75 -1.32 9.23
C TRP A 406 2.08 -2.68 9.33
N ALA A 407 0.77 -2.72 9.61
CA ALA A 407 0.04 -3.94 9.91
C ALA A 407 -1.23 -4.09 9.08
N THR A 408 -1.58 -5.34 8.80
CA THR A 408 -2.92 -5.72 8.32
C THR A 408 -3.70 -6.36 9.47
N VAL A 409 -5.02 -6.18 9.48
CA VAL A 409 -5.87 -6.65 10.58
C VAL A 409 -7.07 -7.41 10.06
N THR A 410 -7.30 -8.60 10.61
CA THR A 410 -8.57 -9.33 10.47
C THR A 410 -9.43 -9.09 11.70
N ASP A 411 -10.63 -8.54 11.51
CA ASP A 411 -11.59 -8.35 12.60
C ASP A 411 -12.27 -9.68 12.94
N LEU A 412 -12.24 -10.03 14.23
CA LEU A 412 -12.99 -11.12 14.84
C LEU A 412 -14.33 -10.60 15.37
N THR A 413 -15.32 -11.48 15.34
CA THR A 413 -16.66 -11.28 15.88
C THR A 413 -17.01 -12.37 16.89
N ARG A 414 -18.06 -12.18 17.68
CA ARG A 414 -18.48 -13.16 18.69
C ARG A 414 -18.83 -14.53 18.10
N THR A 415 -19.16 -14.58 16.81
CA THR A 415 -19.51 -15.81 16.08
C THR A 415 -18.34 -16.38 15.28
N SER A 416 -17.15 -15.78 15.36
CA SER A 416 -15.97 -16.29 14.67
C SER A 416 -15.62 -17.69 15.17
N ALA A 417 -15.52 -18.64 14.23
CA ALA A 417 -15.19 -20.03 14.48
C ALA A 417 -14.17 -20.49 13.42
N LEU A 418 -12.88 -20.41 13.72
CA LEU A 418 -11.81 -20.70 12.75
C LEU A 418 -10.49 -21.12 13.43
N LEU A 419 -9.61 -21.78 12.66
CA LEU A 419 -8.20 -21.94 13.02
C LEU A 419 -7.43 -20.71 12.52
N ALA A 420 -6.96 -19.90 13.46
CA ALA A 420 -6.23 -18.66 13.19
C ALA A 420 -4.73 -18.92 13.16
N THR A 421 -4.01 -18.14 12.35
CA THR A 421 -2.55 -18.19 12.26
C THR A 421 -1.95 -16.80 12.37
N VAL A 422 -0.92 -16.64 13.19
CA VAL A 422 -0.15 -15.40 13.35
C VAL A 422 1.34 -15.69 13.18
N THR A 423 2.04 -14.85 12.42
CA THR A 423 3.43 -15.10 12.04
C THR A 423 4.37 -14.02 12.59
N ALA A 424 5.41 -14.45 13.31
CA ALA A 424 6.40 -13.59 13.95
C ALA A 424 7.64 -13.28 13.07
N THR A 425 7.76 -13.93 11.91
CA THR A 425 8.90 -13.77 10.99
C THR A 425 8.52 -12.99 9.73
N PRO A 426 9.40 -12.10 9.21
CA PRO A 426 9.14 -11.33 7.99
C PRO A 426 8.66 -12.16 6.79
N GLY A 427 7.72 -11.60 6.02
CA GLY A 427 7.05 -12.29 4.90
C GLY A 427 5.57 -11.90 4.75
N PRO A 428 4.80 -12.58 3.89
CA PRO A 428 3.40 -12.24 3.60
C PRO A 428 2.46 -12.25 4.83
N GLY A 429 2.74 -13.08 5.84
CA GLY A 429 1.95 -13.16 7.09
C GLY A 429 2.48 -12.30 8.24
N PHE A 430 3.62 -11.63 8.07
CA PHE A 430 4.21 -10.79 9.12
C PHE A 430 3.43 -9.49 9.30
N ASN A 431 3.29 -9.04 10.55
CA ASN A 431 2.42 -7.92 10.93
C ASN A 431 0.94 -8.09 10.50
N HIS A 432 0.49 -9.34 10.31
CA HIS A 432 -0.93 -9.65 10.27
C HIS A 432 -1.43 -9.94 11.68
N PHE A 433 -2.44 -9.22 12.13
CA PHE A 433 -3.02 -9.36 13.47
C PHE A 433 -4.51 -9.65 13.42
N TYR A 434 -5.02 -10.35 14.44
CA TYR A 434 -6.46 -10.43 14.67
C TYR A 434 -6.87 -9.38 15.69
N ARG A 435 -8.03 -8.73 15.47
CA ARG A 435 -8.60 -7.74 16.39
C ARG A 435 -10.01 -8.12 16.81
N TYR A 436 -10.32 -8.08 18.09
CA TYR A 436 -11.67 -8.28 18.63
C TYR A 436 -12.15 -7.02 19.34
N ARG A 437 -13.13 -6.30 18.76
CA ARG A 437 -13.60 -5.01 19.27
C ARG A 437 -14.74 -5.13 20.27
N LYS A 438 -14.79 -4.22 21.23
CA LYS A 438 -15.94 -4.05 22.10
C LYS A 438 -17.13 -3.49 21.31
N PRO A 439 -18.31 -4.15 21.34
CA PRO A 439 -19.50 -3.60 20.72
C PRO A 439 -19.82 -2.20 21.26
N GLY A 440 -19.95 -1.23 20.37
CA GLY A 440 -20.28 0.16 20.73
C GLY A 440 -19.12 1.04 21.19
N SER A 441 -17.89 0.52 21.27
CA SER A 441 -16.68 1.34 21.45
C SER A 441 -15.79 1.25 20.20
N SER A 442 -15.19 2.37 19.84
CA SER A 442 -14.26 2.44 18.71
C SER A 442 -12.79 2.29 19.14
N THR A 443 -12.52 2.39 20.43
CA THR A 443 -11.17 2.53 21.01
C THR A 443 -10.78 1.36 21.92
N GLU A 444 -11.75 0.57 22.43
CA GLU A 444 -11.49 -0.60 23.25
C GLU A 444 -11.54 -1.91 22.44
N TYR A 445 -10.46 -2.70 22.44
CA TYR A 445 -10.38 -3.96 21.70
C TYR A 445 -9.19 -4.84 22.14
N PHE A 446 -9.23 -6.13 21.80
CA PHE A 446 -8.07 -7.02 21.89
C PHE A 446 -7.31 -7.10 20.56
N LEU A 447 -5.98 -7.13 20.59
CA LEU A 447 -5.10 -7.44 19.45
C LEU A 447 -4.28 -8.70 19.73
N ILE A 448 -4.15 -9.56 18.73
CA ILE A 448 -3.44 -10.83 18.84
C ILE A 448 -2.26 -10.84 17.86
N GLU A 449 -1.04 -11.04 18.38
CA GLU A 449 0.20 -11.18 17.58
C GLU A 449 1.03 -12.39 18.01
N ALA A 450 1.90 -12.87 17.12
CA ALA A 450 2.93 -13.85 17.47
C ALA A 450 4.24 -13.17 17.84
N ARG A 451 4.92 -13.68 18.87
CA ARG A 451 6.29 -13.31 19.24
C ARG A 451 7.14 -14.57 19.31
N PHE A 452 8.31 -14.53 18.68
CA PHE A 452 9.19 -15.69 18.58
C PHE A 452 10.64 -15.27 18.82
N GLN A 453 11.37 -16.02 19.62
CA GLN A 453 12.75 -15.75 20.06
C GLN A 453 13.77 -15.91 18.92
N THR A 454 13.61 -15.11 17.89
CA THR A 454 14.49 -15.04 16.72
C THR A 454 14.63 -13.59 16.28
N ASN A 455 15.68 -13.30 15.50
CA ASN A 455 15.94 -11.98 14.94
C ASN A 455 15.90 -10.88 16.03
N ARG A 456 14.96 -9.93 15.91
CA ARG A 456 14.76 -8.80 16.85
C ARG A 456 14.29 -9.26 18.23
N ASP A 457 13.48 -10.31 18.28
CA ASP A 457 12.88 -10.80 19.53
C ASP A 457 13.69 -11.90 20.21
N ALA A 458 14.94 -12.15 19.77
CA ALA A 458 15.81 -13.21 20.30
C ALA A 458 16.05 -13.14 21.82
N ARG A 459 15.86 -11.97 22.43
CA ARG A 459 16.04 -11.73 23.87
C ARG A 459 14.74 -11.79 24.69
N LEU A 460 13.59 -12.00 24.05
CA LEU A 460 12.33 -12.17 24.79
C LEU A 460 12.44 -13.37 25.75
N PRO A 461 11.71 -13.36 26.87
CA PRO A 461 11.77 -14.44 27.85
C PRO A 461 11.11 -15.74 27.36
N ALA A 462 10.18 -15.66 26.41
CA ALA A 462 9.56 -16.81 25.74
C ALA A 462 9.07 -16.47 24.33
N SER A 463 8.66 -17.52 23.61
CA SER A 463 7.97 -17.46 22.33
C SER A 463 6.52 -17.89 22.50
N GLY A 464 5.57 -17.22 21.86
CA GLY A 464 4.16 -17.53 21.97
C GLY A 464 3.26 -16.45 21.34
N VAL A 465 1.98 -16.50 21.66
CA VAL A 465 1.00 -15.49 21.24
C VAL A 465 0.88 -14.42 22.33
N ALA A 466 1.09 -13.16 21.96
CA ALA A 466 0.84 -12.00 22.81
C ALA A 466 -0.59 -11.49 22.56
N ILE A 467 -1.34 -11.33 23.65
CA ILE A 467 -2.70 -10.77 23.61
C ILE A 467 -2.64 -9.39 24.27
N TRP A 468 -2.95 -8.36 23.49
CA TRP A 468 -2.96 -6.97 23.93
C TRP A 468 -4.38 -6.51 24.13
N HIS A 469 -4.74 -6.03 25.32
CA HIS A 469 -5.99 -5.31 25.57
C HIS A 469 -5.70 -3.82 25.42
N ILE A 470 -6.32 -3.20 24.42
CA ILE A 470 -6.12 -1.81 24.05
C ILE A 470 -7.34 -1.01 24.47
N ASP A 471 -7.10 0.15 25.05
CA ASP A 471 -8.05 1.26 25.13
C ASP A 471 -7.33 2.51 24.62
N GLU A 472 -7.57 2.90 23.37
CA GLU A 472 -6.82 4.01 22.74
C GLU A 472 -6.99 5.35 23.47
N LEU A 473 -8.04 5.49 24.30
CA LEU A 473 -8.27 6.67 25.11
C LEU A 473 -7.78 6.53 26.56
N GLY A 474 -7.29 5.34 26.94
CA GLY A 474 -6.80 4.99 28.26
C GLY A 474 -5.68 5.89 28.76
N ASN A 475 -5.48 5.86 30.07
CA ASN A 475 -4.44 6.61 30.77
C ASN A 475 -3.18 5.74 30.89
N ARG A 476 -2.05 6.25 30.39
CA ARG A 476 -0.76 5.53 30.38
C ARG A 476 -0.11 5.35 31.74
N ASP A 477 -0.59 6.05 32.76
CA ASP A 477 -0.05 5.99 34.13
C ASP A 477 -1.07 5.39 35.11
N ASP A 478 -2.26 4.98 34.64
CA ASP A 478 -3.31 4.45 35.52
C ASP A 478 -3.34 2.92 35.48
N GLN A 479 -2.81 2.35 36.54
CA GLN A 479 -2.57 0.92 36.69
C GLN A 479 -3.73 0.17 37.35
N ARG A 480 -4.82 0.88 37.61
CA ARG A 480 -6.00 0.28 38.23
C ARG A 480 -6.50 -0.84 37.34
N ARG A 481 -6.88 -1.94 37.98
CA ARG A 481 -7.48 -3.13 37.33
C ARG A 481 -8.96 -3.24 37.62
N ASP A 482 -9.49 -2.34 38.44
CA ASP A 482 -10.88 -2.34 38.84
C ASP A 482 -11.76 -2.02 37.64
N PRO A 483 -12.89 -2.74 37.48
CA PRO A 483 -13.85 -2.43 36.46
C PRO A 483 -14.23 -0.95 36.50
N ASN A 484 -14.02 -0.24 35.40
CA ASN A 484 -14.40 1.15 35.29
C ASN A 484 -15.10 1.42 33.96
N THR A 485 -15.94 2.44 33.95
CA THR A 485 -16.81 2.75 32.81
C THR A 485 -16.14 3.67 31.79
N ARG A 486 -14.89 4.12 32.00
CA ARG A 486 -14.25 5.09 31.08
C ARG A 486 -12.74 5.22 31.28
N HIS A 487 -11.96 4.79 30.28
CA HIS A 487 -10.57 5.17 29.93
C HIS A 487 -9.56 5.40 31.07
N GLN A 488 -9.69 4.62 32.15
CA GLN A 488 -8.86 4.74 33.34
C GLN A 488 -7.85 3.59 33.46
N ASN A 489 -7.72 2.72 32.46
CA ASN A 489 -6.67 1.70 32.44
C ASN A 489 -5.58 2.13 31.45
N PHE A 490 -4.44 1.42 31.50
CA PHE A 490 -3.39 1.57 30.49
C PHE A 490 -3.93 1.50 29.06
N GLU A 491 -3.39 2.39 28.22
CA GLU A 491 -3.70 2.46 26.80
C GLU A 491 -3.42 1.13 26.08
N VAL A 492 -2.37 0.43 26.51
CA VAL A 492 -1.91 -0.85 25.93
C VAL A 492 -1.51 -1.78 27.06
N THR A 493 -2.19 -2.91 27.20
CA THR A 493 -1.93 -3.89 28.25
C THR A 493 -1.66 -5.27 27.66
N LEU A 494 -0.48 -5.84 27.92
CA LEU A 494 -0.22 -7.25 27.69
C LEU A 494 -1.00 -8.05 28.74
N ILE A 495 -1.93 -8.88 28.29
CA ILE A 495 -2.64 -9.81 29.16
C ILE A 495 -1.71 -10.99 29.45
N GLN A 496 -1.19 -11.05 30.67
CA GLN A 496 -0.22 -12.06 31.10
C GLN A 496 -0.91 -13.40 31.33
N ALA A 497 -0.52 -14.43 30.57
CA ALA A 497 -1.19 -15.74 30.55
C ALA A 497 -1.20 -16.47 31.91
N ASP A 498 -0.29 -16.13 32.81
CA ASP A 498 -0.18 -16.67 34.16
C ASP A 498 -1.12 -15.99 35.19
N ASN A 499 -1.83 -14.94 34.78
CA ASN A 499 -2.72 -14.12 35.60
C ASN A 499 -2.06 -13.46 36.81
N ARG A 500 -0.73 -13.28 36.82
CA ARG A 500 -0.04 -12.63 37.95
C ARG A 500 -0.04 -11.13 37.87
N TRP A 501 -0.19 -10.56 36.68
CA TRP A 501 -0.17 -9.11 36.45
C TRP A 501 1.13 -8.48 36.97
N ASP A 502 2.25 -9.18 36.81
CA ASP A 502 3.56 -8.76 37.34
C ASP A 502 4.00 -7.40 36.81
N LEU A 503 3.63 -7.06 35.57
CA LEU A 503 3.89 -5.75 34.99
C LEU A 503 3.22 -4.64 35.82
N HIS A 504 1.92 -4.78 36.09
CA HIS A 504 1.10 -3.80 36.82
C HIS A 504 1.39 -3.76 38.32
N ARG A 505 2.03 -4.80 38.86
CA ARG A 505 2.40 -4.91 40.27
C ARG A 505 3.86 -4.57 40.52
N ASN A 506 4.58 -4.13 39.49
CA ASN A 506 6.01 -3.84 39.53
C ASN A 506 6.87 -5.01 40.02
N VAL A 507 6.44 -6.25 39.77
CA VAL A 507 7.14 -7.46 40.24
C VAL A 507 8.32 -7.77 39.32
N ASN A 508 8.07 -7.85 38.01
CA ASN A 508 9.08 -8.03 36.99
C ASN A 508 8.61 -7.41 35.66
N ALA A 509 9.52 -7.21 34.70
CA ALA A 509 9.22 -6.56 33.42
C ALA A 509 8.74 -7.52 32.32
N GLY A 510 8.56 -8.79 32.66
CA GLY A 510 8.05 -9.85 31.82
C GLY A 510 8.86 -11.14 31.96
N ASP A 511 8.19 -12.28 31.87
CA ASP A 511 8.81 -13.59 32.01
C ASP A 511 8.24 -14.62 31.01
N ARG A 512 8.71 -15.87 31.14
CA ARG A 512 8.37 -16.94 30.19
C ARG A 512 6.91 -17.40 30.28
N GLU A 513 6.21 -17.06 31.35
CA GLU A 513 4.85 -17.47 31.68
C GLU A 513 3.79 -16.50 31.12
N ASP A 514 4.21 -15.34 30.60
CA ASP A 514 3.33 -14.26 30.12
C ASP A 514 2.64 -14.51 28.77
N LEU A 515 3.27 -15.24 27.84
CA LEU A 515 2.73 -15.48 26.50
C LEU A 515 1.86 -16.75 26.43
N TYR A 516 0.88 -16.75 25.52
CA TYR A 516 -0.02 -17.89 25.31
C TYR A 516 0.60 -18.91 24.33
N TYR A 517 0.84 -20.14 24.80
CA TYR A 517 1.31 -21.26 23.99
C TYR A 517 1.04 -22.62 24.68
N ALA A 518 0.98 -23.71 23.90
CA ALA A 518 0.87 -25.05 24.47
C ALA A 518 2.14 -25.41 25.26
N GLY A 519 1.97 -25.91 26.49
CA GLY A 519 3.10 -26.27 27.35
C GLY A 519 3.66 -25.10 28.17
N ASN A 520 2.98 -23.95 28.22
CA ASN A 520 3.29 -22.90 29.17
C ASN A 520 3.20 -23.46 30.61
N PRO A 521 4.25 -23.30 31.45
CA PRO A 521 4.37 -23.91 32.78
C PRO A 521 3.62 -23.15 33.89
N ALA A 522 2.96 -22.03 33.58
CA ALA A 522 2.21 -21.22 34.53
C ALA A 522 1.16 -22.04 35.30
N SER A 523 1.16 -21.90 36.62
CA SER A 523 0.18 -22.57 37.49
C SER A 523 -1.23 -22.06 37.19
N GLY A 524 -2.14 -22.94 36.81
CA GLY A 524 -3.53 -22.61 36.50
C GLY A 524 -3.80 -22.26 35.03
N TYR A 525 -2.78 -22.11 34.19
CA TYR A 525 -2.94 -21.93 32.76
C TYR A 525 -3.50 -23.20 32.09
N ARG A 526 -4.53 -23.03 31.24
CA ARG A 526 -5.25 -24.14 30.58
C ARG A 526 -5.17 -24.09 29.05
N ASN A 527 -4.27 -23.31 28.49
CA ASN A 527 -4.18 -23.09 27.04
C ASN A 527 -5.46 -22.51 26.42
N VAL A 528 -6.12 -21.62 27.17
CA VAL A 528 -7.39 -20.98 26.85
C VAL A 528 -7.38 -19.55 27.37
N PHE A 529 -7.96 -18.62 26.60
CA PHE A 529 -8.31 -17.26 27.00
C PHE A 529 -9.80 -17.02 26.69
N SER A 530 -10.60 -16.80 27.74
CA SER A 530 -12.05 -16.62 27.66
C SER A 530 -12.59 -15.87 28.88
N ASP A 531 -13.89 -15.56 28.89
CA ASP A 531 -14.54 -14.91 30.05
C ASP A 531 -14.44 -15.71 31.37
N GLY A 532 -14.16 -17.02 31.28
CA GLY A 532 -14.02 -17.93 32.42
C GLY A 532 -12.58 -18.38 32.70
N SER A 533 -11.60 -17.91 31.92
CA SER A 533 -10.18 -18.20 32.20
C SER A 533 -9.60 -17.26 33.26
N ALA A 534 -8.37 -17.55 33.67
CA ALA A 534 -7.56 -16.69 34.54
C ALA A 534 -6.23 -16.45 33.80
N PRO A 535 -5.98 -15.25 33.25
CA PRO A 535 -6.81 -14.04 33.28
C PRO A 535 -8.09 -14.18 32.44
N ALA A 536 -9.14 -13.45 32.81
CA ALA A 536 -10.42 -13.49 32.10
C ALA A 536 -10.45 -12.47 30.96
N ALA A 537 -11.01 -12.87 29.81
CA ALA A 537 -11.18 -12.01 28.64
C ALA A 537 -12.35 -11.03 28.83
N ARG A 538 -12.29 -10.11 29.79
CA ARG A 538 -13.36 -9.13 30.07
C ARG A 538 -13.03 -7.76 29.52
N TRP A 539 -14.05 -6.98 29.19
CA TRP A 539 -13.88 -5.55 28.93
C TRP A 539 -13.53 -4.82 30.23
N TRP A 540 -13.01 -3.59 30.11
CA TRP A 540 -12.60 -2.80 31.27
C TRP A 540 -13.76 -2.39 32.18
N ASP A 541 -15.01 -2.44 31.70
CA ASP A 541 -16.21 -2.27 32.54
C ASP A 541 -16.62 -3.56 33.29
N GLY A 542 -15.82 -4.63 33.15
CA GLY A 542 -16.03 -5.93 33.78
C GLY A 542 -17.03 -6.83 33.06
N THR A 543 -17.69 -6.33 32.00
CA THR A 543 -18.63 -7.14 31.21
C THR A 543 -17.89 -8.23 30.42
N ALA A 544 -18.61 -9.32 30.15
CA ALA A 544 -18.09 -10.45 29.39
C ALA A 544 -17.82 -10.04 27.93
N SER A 545 -16.64 -10.35 27.40
CA SER A 545 -16.33 -10.04 26.00
C SER A 545 -16.93 -11.06 25.03
N GLY A 546 -17.12 -12.31 25.49
CA GLY A 546 -17.50 -13.44 24.64
C GLY A 546 -16.37 -13.95 23.75
N LEU A 547 -15.15 -13.41 23.87
CA LEU A 547 -13.98 -13.90 23.15
C LEU A 547 -13.58 -15.28 23.70
N LEU A 548 -13.31 -16.23 22.80
CA LEU A 548 -12.77 -17.54 23.14
C LEU A 548 -11.60 -17.83 22.21
N LEU A 549 -10.39 -17.84 22.77
CA LEU A 549 -9.18 -18.33 22.12
C LEU A 549 -8.71 -19.58 22.86
N GLN A 550 -8.41 -20.64 22.13
CA GLN A 550 -8.03 -21.93 22.75
C GLN A 550 -7.09 -22.72 21.85
N HIS A 551 -6.49 -23.77 22.41
CA HIS A 551 -5.61 -24.69 21.67
C HIS A 551 -4.44 -23.99 20.95
N PHE A 552 -3.81 -23.00 21.60
CA PHE A 552 -2.59 -22.41 21.07
C PHE A 552 -1.54 -23.49 20.81
N SER A 553 -0.84 -23.40 19.68
CA SER A 553 0.20 -24.36 19.29
C SER A 553 1.41 -24.33 20.22
N GLN A 554 2.31 -25.30 20.05
CA GLN A 554 3.67 -25.19 20.60
C GLN A 554 4.38 -23.96 19.99
N PRO A 555 5.34 -23.33 20.70
CA PRO A 555 6.07 -22.18 20.18
C PRO A 555 6.73 -22.45 18.82
N ALA A 556 6.38 -21.63 17.82
CA ALA A 556 6.89 -21.71 16.45
C ALA A 556 6.87 -20.33 15.78
N PRO A 557 7.64 -20.10 14.68
CA PRO A 557 7.61 -18.84 13.94
C PRO A 557 6.23 -18.42 13.45
N THR A 558 5.38 -19.40 13.11
CA THR A 558 3.95 -19.21 12.88
C THR A 558 3.21 -20.01 13.93
N MET A 559 2.43 -19.30 14.74
CA MET A 559 1.61 -19.88 15.80
C MET A 559 0.19 -20.06 15.29
N GLU A 560 -0.44 -21.16 15.69
CA GLU A 560 -1.85 -21.42 15.42
C GLU A 560 -2.65 -21.40 16.72
N PHE A 561 -3.90 -20.97 16.65
CA PHE A 561 -4.84 -21.06 17.76
C PHE A 561 -6.26 -21.12 17.22
N VAL A 562 -7.18 -21.67 18.00
CA VAL A 562 -8.59 -21.78 17.65
C VAL A 562 -9.35 -20.58 18.20
N VAL A 563 -10.12 -19.92 17.34
CA VAL A 563 -11.08 -18.89 17.73
C VAL A 563 -12.47 -19.53 17.79
N GLY A 564 -13.18 -19.36 18.90
CA GLY A 564 -14.50 -19.94 19.11
C GLY A 564 -14.49 -21.47 19.20
N ASN A 565 -15.59 -22.11 18.81
CA ASN A 565 -15.76 -23.58 18.83
C ASN A 565 -16.01 -24.15 17.41
N PRO A 566 -15.05 -24.02 16.47
CA PRO A 566 -15.19 -24.64 15.16
C PRO A 566 -15.14 -26.16 15.27
N GLN A 567 -15.73 -26.84 14.29
CA GLN A 567 -15.61 -28.29 14.13
C GLN A 567 -14.15 -28.64 13.79
N LEU A 568 -13.38 -29.11 14.79
CA LEU A 568 -11.94 -29.38 14.61
C LEU A 568 -11.67 -30.67 13.83
N ALA A 569 -12.15 -31.80 14.36
CA ALA A 569 -12.05 -33.10 13.70
C ALA A 569 -13.12 -33.22 12.60
N PRO A 570 -12.85 -33.99 11.53
CA PRO A 570 -13.80 -34.09 10.43
C PRO A 570 -15.07 -34.77 10.92
N ARG A 571 -16.22 -34.21 10.56
CA ARG A 571 -17.54 -34.79 10.74
C ARG A 571 -18.18 -34.93 9.38
N VAL A 572 -18.80 -36.08 9.13
CA VAL A 572 -19.62 -36.28 7.94
C VAL A 572 -20.91 -35.46 8.09
N VAL A 573 -21.08 -34.47 7.20
CA VAL A 573 -22.31 -33.68 7.10
C VAL A 573 -23.28 -34.39 6.18
N VAL A 574 -22.77 -34.88 5.05
CA VAL A 574 -23.53 -35.68 4.08
C VAL A 574 -22.72 -36.93 3.77
N ALA A 575 -23.26 -38.07 4.15
CA ALA A 575 -22.68 -39.38 3.84
C ALA A 575 -22.87 -39.72 2.35
N PRO A 576 -21.99 -40.54 1.74
CA PRO A 576 -22.27 -41.16 0.46
C PRO A 576 -23.61 -41.90 0.55
N GLN A 577 -24.43 -41.75 -0.49
CA GLN A 577 -25.77 -42.35 -0.55
C GLN A 577 -25.73 -43.64 -1.36
N PRO A 578 -26.52 -44.67 -0.98
CA PRO A 578 -26.75 -45.83 -1.83
C PRO A 578 -27.24 -45.40 -3.22
N GLN A 579 -26.83 -46.11 -4.26
CA GLN A 579 -27.20 -45.81 -5.65
C GLN A 579 -27.67 -47.07 -6.37
N VAL A 580 -28.70 -46.92 -7.20
CA VAL A 580 -29.17 -47.94 -8.13
C VAL A 580 -28.95 -47.39 -9.54
N VAL A 581 -28.07 -48.00 -10.32
CA VAL A 581 -27.63 -47.48 -11.63
C VAL A 581 -27.72 -48.55 -12.71
N ARG A 582 -27.71 -48.19 -13.99
CA ARG A 582 -27.73 -49.19 -15.07
C ARG A 582 -26.32 -49.64 -15.45
N GLU A 583 -26.17 -50.90 -15.86
CA GLU A 583 -24.89 -51.40 -16.37
C GLU A 583 -24.40 -50.54 -17.56
N GLY A 584 -23.10 -50.18 -17.56
CA GLY A 584 -22.48 -49.34 -18.59
C GLY A 584 -22.58 -47.83 -18.34
N THR A 585 -23.23 -47.40 -17.26
CA THR A 585 -23.31 -45.98 -16.86
C THR A 585 -22.21 -45.59 -15.88
N ASN A 586 -22.05 -44.30 -15.59
CA ASN A 586 -21.04 -43.81 -14.64
C ASN A 586 -21.68 -43.54 -13.28
N VAL A 587 -21.02 -43.94 -12.20
CA VAL A 587 -21.49 -43.67 -10.83
C VAL A 587 -20.46 -42.83 -10.08
N ALA A 588 -20.95 -41.89 -9.27
CA ALA A 588 -20.11 -41.09 -8.40
C ALA A 588 -20.64 -41.11 -6.96
N PHE A 589 -19.84 -41.63 -6.03
CA PHE A 589 -20.06 -41.43 -4.61
C PHE A 589 -19.41 -40.10 -4.18
N ARG A 590 -20.18 -39.28 -3.47
CA ARG A 590 -19.74 -37.98 -2.94
C ARG A 590 -19.90 -37.97 -1.42
N VAL A 591 -18.98 -37.31 -0.74
CA VAL A 591 -19.09 -37.06 0.70
C VAL A 591 -18.88 -35.57 0.96
N GLN A 592 -19.72 -34.99 1.83
CA GLN A 592 -19.48 -33.66 2.38
C GLN A 592 -19.07 -33.80 3.83
N ALA A 593 -17.93 -33.23 4.16
CA ALA A 593 -17.39 -33.23 5.51
C ALA A 593 -17.10 -31.80 5.95
N GLU A 594 -17.37 -31.53 7.23
CA GLU A 594 -16.97 -30.31 7.91
C GLU A 594 -15.80 -30.64 8.83
N GLY A 595 -14.79 -29.78 8.84
CA GLY A 595 -13.60 -29.92 9.65
C GLY A 595 -12.59 -28.86 9.23
N ILE A 596 -11.55 -28.65 10.04
CA ILE A 596 -10.45 -27.80 9.62
C ILE A 596 -9.68 -28.48 8.47
N GLU A 597 -9.47 -27.74 7.39
CA GLU A 597 -8.68 -28.13 6.22
C GLU A 597 -7.17 -28.24 6.57
N PRO A 598 -6.38 -29.06 5.84
CA PRO A 598 -6.78 -29.94 4.74
C PRO A 598 -7.42 -31.24 5.23
N LEU A 599 -8.54 -31.62 4.62
CA LEU A 599 -9.16 -32.93 4.80
C LEU A 599 -8.53 -33.98 3.87
N SER A 600 -8.23 -35.17 4.41
CA SER A 600 -7.74 -36.34 3.66
C SER A 600 -8.84 -37.39 3.54
N TYR A 601 -8.96 -38.04 2.38
CA TYR A 601 -10.01 -39.03 2.09
C TYR A 601 -9.40 -40.37 1.70
N LEU A 602 -10.02 -41.46 2.15
CA LEU A 602 -9.69 -42.83 1.75
C LEU A 602 -10.98 -43.62 1.54
N TRP A 603 -11.33 -43.85 0.27
CA TRP A 603 -12.51 -44.65 -0.09
C TRP A 603 -12.27 -46.15 0.09
N ARG A 604 -13.33 -46.88 0.41
CA ARG A 604 -13.35 -48.34 0.61
C ARG A 604 -14.52 -48.96 -0.15
N LYS A 605 -14.29 -50.13 -0.75
CA LYS A 605 -15.32 -51.03 -1.31
C LYS A 605 -15.30 -52.33 -0.48
N ASP A 606 -16.43 -52.71 0.07
CA ASP A 606 -16.60 -53.91 0.92
C ASP A 606 -15.55 -53.98 2.03
N GLY A 607 -15.28 -52.83 2.65
CA GLY A 607 -14.28 -52.66 3.71
C GLY A 607 -12.81 -52.55 3.25
N GLN A 608 -12.51 -52.77 1.96
CA GLN A 608 -11.14 -52.74 1.41
C GLN A 608 -10.82 -51.39 0.75
N PRO A 609 -9.60 -50.83 0.89
CA PRO A 609 -9.23 -49.55 0.27
C PRO A 609 -9.32 -49.56 -1.26
N VAL A 610 -9.90 -48.51 -1.84
CA VAL A 610 -9.92 -48.27 -3.28
C VAL A 610 -8.69 -47.44 -3.66
N ALA A 611 -7.77 -48.03 -4.42
CA ALA A 611 -6.52 -47.36 -4.78
C ALA A 611 -6.75 -46.09 -5.61
N GLY A 612 -6.07 -44.99 -5.25
CA GLY A 612 -6.12 -43.72 -5.97
C GLY A 612 -7.32 -42.82 -5.66
N ALA A 613 -8.30 -43.30 -4.89
CA ALA A 613 -9.49 -42.53 -4.53
C ALA A 613 -9.24 -41.71 -3.24
N THR A 614 -8.63 -40.53 -3.39
CA THR A 614 -8.18 -39.67 -2.28
C THR A 614 -8.89 -38.31 -2.19
N THR A 615 -9.97 -38.12 -2.94
CA THR A 615 -10.76 -36.88 -2.94
C THR A 615 -12.11 -37.08 -2.25
N SER A 616 -12.87 -35.99 -2.07
CA SER A 616 -14.26 -36.02 -1.58
C SER A 616 -15.23 -36.75 -2.53
N GLN A 617 -14.75 -37.23 -3.68
CA GLN A 617 -15.52 -37.99 -4.65
C GLN A 617 -14.77 -39.27 -5.10
N LEU A 618 -15.51 -40.37 -5.21
CA LEU A 618 -15.10 -41.59 -5.93
C LEU A 618 -15.96 -41.71 -7.18
N VAL A 619 -15.33 -41.89 -8.35
CA VAL A 619 -16.01 -42.11 -9.64
C VAL A 619 -15.67 -43.51 -10.15
N LEU A 620 -16.70 -44.29 -10.52
CA LEU A 620 -16.54 -45.54 -11.27
C LEU A 620 -17.14 -45.33 -12.65
N ASP A 621 -16.34 -45.57 -13.68
CA ASP A 621 -16.64 -45.26 -15.08
C ASP A 621 -15.94 -46.27 -15.99
N PRO A 622 -16.67 -47.13 -16.72
CA PRO A 622 -18.11 -47.42 -16.58
C PRO A 622 -18.39 -48.43 -15.46
N VAL A 623 -19.57 -48.34 -14.82
CA VAL A 623 -20.05 -49.36 -13.88
C VAL A 623 -20.40 -50.65 -14.60
N ARG A 624 -19.93 -51.74 -14.02
CA ARG A 624 -20.24 -53.12 -14.41
C ARG A 624 -21.02 -53.80 -13.29
N MET A 625 -21.65 -54.94 -13.61
CA MET A 625 -22.33 -55.75 -12.58
C MET A 625 -21.41 -56.14 -11.41
N GLU A 626 -20.09 -56.24 -11.63
CA GLU A 626 -19.08 -56.55 -10.60
C GLU A 626 -18.74 -55.38 -9.66
N ASP A 627 -19.18 -54.16 -9.99
CA ASP A 627 -18.98 -52.97 -9.16
C ASP A 627 -19.99 -52.85 -8.02
N ALA A 628 -21.08 -53.63 -8.06
CA ALA A 628 -22.05 -53.74 -6.97
C ALA A 628 -21.36 -54.11 -5.64
N GLY A 629 -21.79 -53.48 -4.56
CA GLY A 629 -21.16 -53.63 -3.23
C GLY A 629 -21.36 -52.43 -2.33
N LEU A 630 -20.76 -52.46 -1.14
CA LEU A 630 -20.87 -51.40 -0.13
C LEU A 630 -19.66 -50.45 -0.19
N TYR A 631 -19.91 -49.15 -0.29
CA TYR A 631 -18.87 -48.12 -0.34
C TYR A 631 -18.91 -47.21 0.88
N SER A 632 -17.75 -46.95 1.47
CA SER A 632 -17.60 -45.96 2.56
C SER A 632 -16.29 -45.17 2.41
N VAL A 633 -16.20 -44.03 3.09
CA VAL A 633 -15.01 -43.17 3.05
C VAL A 633 -14.55 -42.82 4.46
N ALA A 634 -13.27 -43.07 4.72
CA ALA A 634 -12.59 -42.59 5.92
C ALA A 634 -12.02 -41.20 5.62
N ILE A 635 -12.45 -40.22 6.42
CA ILE A 635 -12.03 -38.82 6.33
C ILE A 635 -11.20 -38.51 7.56
N SER A 636 -10.03 -37.90 7.38
CA SER A 636 -9.16 -37.54 8.49
C SER A 636 -8.52 -36.16 8.30
N ASN A 637 -8.20 -35.54 9.43
CA ASN A 637 -7.25 -34.43 9.50
C ASN A 637 -6.37 -34.65 10.74
N ARG A 638 -5.52 -33.67 11.08
CA ARG A 638 -4.63 -33.76 12.25
C ARG A 638 -5.35 -33.85 13.60
N PHE A 639 -6.64 -33.54 13.67
CA PHE A 639 -7.44 -33.52 14.90
C PHE A 639 -8.26 -34.80 15.10
N GLY A 640 -8.35 -35.67 14.09
CA GLY A 640 -9.06 -36.95 14.20
C GLY A 640 -9.53 -37.48 12.85
N GLY A 641 -10.34 -38.53 12.89
CA GLY A 641 -10.95 -39.09 11.70
C GLY A 641 -12.34 -39.65 11.96
N VAL A 642 -13.12 -39.74 10.90
CA VAL A 642 -14.47 -40.29 10.88
C VAL A 642 -14.61 -41.17 9.64
N THR A 643 -15.30 -42.30 9.77
CA THR A 643 -15.70 -43.11 8.61
C THR A 643 -17.18 -42.87 8.37
N SER A 644 -17.57 -42.66 7.12
CA SER A 644 -18.99 -42.58 6.77
C SER A 644 -19.71 -43.91 7.03
N PRO A 645 -21.05 -43.89 7.17
CA PRO A 645 -21.87 -45.06 6.91
C PRO A 645 -21.59 -45.65 5.51
N ASP A 646 -21.90 -46.93 5.34
CA ASP A 646 -21.80 -47.61 4.05
C ASP A 646 -22.95 -47.20 3.11
N ALA A 647 -22.63 -47.11 1.82
CA ALA A 647 -23.53 -46.81 0.72
C ALA A 647 -23.55 -47.97 -0.28
N GLU A 648 -24.70 -48.58 -0.50
CA GLU A 648 -24.85 -49.74 -1.40
C GLU A 648 -24.96 -49.32 -2.87
N LEU A 649 -24.23 -49.99 -3.77
CA LEU A 649 -24.39 -49.89 -5.22
C LEU A 649 -25.16 -51.09 -5.76
N VAL A 650 -26.32 -50.86 -6.38
CA VAL A 650 -27.14 -51.85 -7.12
C VAL A 650 -27.10 -51.53 -8.62
N VAL A 651 -27.00 -52.55 -9.48
CA VAL A 651 -26.88 -52.38 -10.94
C VAL A 651 -28.08 -53.00 -11.71
N LEU A 652 -28.73 -52.24 -12.60
CA LEU A 652 -29.95 -52.54 -13.40
C LEU A 652 -29.66 -52.76 -14.90
N PRO A 653 -30.54 -53.44 -15.67
CA PRO A 653 -30.35 -53.72 -17.11
C PRO A 653 -30.61 -52.53 -18.07
N ALA A 654 -30.09 -52.62 -19.30
CA ALA A 654 -29.80 -51.49 -20.21
C ALA A 654 -30.78 -51.23 -21.39
N MET A 655 -32.03 -50.77 -21.15
CA MET A 655 -32.91 -50.17 -22.20
C MET A 655 -32.80 -48.64 -22.19
N SER A 656 -32.58 -48.00 -23.35
CA SER A 656 -32.41 -46.54 -23.42
C SER A 656 -33.73 -45.78 -23.19
N LEU A 657 -33.65 -44.56 -22.66
CA LEU A 657 -34.82 -43.67 -22.53
C LEU A 657 -35.33 -43.17 -23.87
N ALA A 658 -34.45 -43.05 -24.87
CA ALA A 658 -34.78 -42.53 -26.19
C ALA A 658 -35.71 -43.45 -26.98
N ALA A 659 -35.48 -44.77 -26.88
CA ALA A 659 -36.40 -45.77 -27.42
C ALA A 659 -37.77 -45.67 -26.73
N ALA A 660 -37.78 -45.68 -25.39
CA ALA A 660 -38.99 -45.64 -24.58
C ALA A 660 -39.74 -44.29 -24.58
N LEU A 661 -39.39 -43.33 -25.44
CA LEU A 661 -40.06 -42.04 -25.55
C LEU A 661 -40.47 -41.74 -27.00
N ASP A 662 -40.25 -42.68 -27.93
CA ASP A 662 -40.38 -42.52 -29.38
C ASP A 662 -39.56 -41.35 -29.95
N ALA A 663 -38.45 -41.04 -29.30
CA ALA A 663 -37.63 -39.87 -29.60
C ALA A 663 -36.16 -40.29 -29.62
N GLU A 664 -35.85 -41.25 -30.49
CA GLU A 664 -34.50 -41.78 -30.68
C GLU A 664 -33.51 -40.72 -31.16
N GLU A 665 -34.00 -39.65 -31.79
CA GLU A 665 -33.22 -38.50 -32.24
C GLU A 665 -32.87 -37.49 -31.14
N LEU A 666 -33.43 -37.64 -29.93
CA LEU A 666 -33.20 -36.75 -28.80
C LEU A 666 -32.31 -37.39 -27.74
N ASP A 667 -31.39 -36.59 -27.19
CA ASP A 667 -30.54 -37.01 -26.08
C ASP A 667 -31.27 -36.82 -24.75
N TRP A 668 -31.69 -37.93 -24.15
CA TRP A 668 -32.46 -37.93 -22.91
C TRP A 668 -31.56 -38.05 -21.68
N GLN A 669 -31.85 -37.21 -20.68
CA GLN A 669 -31.19 -37.17 -19.38
C GLN A 669 -32.20 -37.48 -18.29
N THR A 670 -31.72 -38.02 -17.17
CA THR A 670 -32.55 -38.17 -15.99
C THR A 670 -31.72 -38.04 -14.72
N ASP A 671 -32.31 -37.44 -13.69
CA ASP A 671 -31.72 -37.26 -12.37
C ASP A 671 -32.80 -37.19 -11.28
N GLY A 672 -32.40 -36.94 -10.04
CA GLY A 672 -33.25 -37.02 -8.85
C GLY A 672 -33.07 -38.33 -8.08
N ALA A 673 -33.97 -38.63 -7.15
CA ALA A 673 -33.78 -39.73 -6.19
C ALA A 673 -33.76 -41.12 -6.85
N PHE A 674 -34.44 -41.28 -7.99
CA PHE A 674 -34.31 -42.46 -8.84
C PHE A 674 -34.51 -42.07 -10.31
N GLY A 675 -33.50 -42.25 -11.16
CA GLY A 675 -33.58 -41.89 -12.58
C GLY A 675 -34.69 -42.62 -13.34
N TRP A 676 -35.37 -41.92 -14.23
CA TRP A 676 -36.37 -42.48 -15.13
C TRP A 676 -35.76 -43.60 -15.97
N TYR A 677 -36.59 -44.58 -16.31
CA TYR A 677 -36.14 -45.77 -17.02
C TYR A 677 -37.18 -46.20 -18.04
N GLY A 678 -36.70 -46.68 -19.19
CA GLY A 678 -37.54 -47.28 -20.22
C GLY A 678 -38.06 -48.65 -19.78
N GLN A 679 -39.32 -48.93 -20.12
CA GLN A 679 -40.03 -50.17 -19.82
C GLN A 679 -41.14 -50.45 -20.85
N HIS A 680 -41.66 -51.70 -20.91
CA HIS A 680 -42.60 -52.18 -21.94
C HIS A 680 -44.05 -52.44 -21.48
N TRP A 681 -44.40 -52.15 -20.22
CA TRP A 681 -45.65 -52.63 -19.60
C TRP A 681 -46.70 -51.53 -19.30
N THR A 682 -46.31 -50.26 -19.21
CA THR A 682 -47.25 -49.13 -19.07
C THR A 682 -46.95 -48.10 -20.15
N THR A 683 -47.69 -48.13 -21.25
CA THR A 683 -47.36 -47.37 -22.47
C THR A 683 -48.59 -46.63 -22.99
N SER A 684 -48.39 -45.60 -23.82
CA SER A 684 -49.50 -44.86 -24.44
C SER A 684 -49.90 -45.44 -25.80
N ASP A 685 -49.02 -46.20 -26.43
CA ASP A 685 -49.18 -46.75 -27.79
C ASP A 685 -49.14 -48.28 -27.89
N GLY A 686 -48.67 -48.97 -26.85
CA GLY A 686 -48.58 -50.42 -26.76
C GLY A 686 -47.17 -51.01 -26.74
N ASP A 687 -46.10 -50.22 -26.90
CA ASP A 687 -44.73 -50.74 -27.10
C ASP A 687 -43.79 -50.48 -25.90
N ASP A 688 -43.48 -49.23 -25.60
CA ASP A 688 -42.70 -48.80 -24.44
C ASP A 688 -43.10 -47.41 -23.93
N ALA A 689 -42.64 -47.04 -22.74
CA ALA A 689 -42.71 -45.67 -22.24
C ALA A 689 -41.65 -45.44 -21.16
N ALA A 690 -41.26 -44.19 -20.92
CA ALA A 690 -40.44 -43.84 -19.78
C ALA A 690 -41.29 -43.74 -18.51
N ALA A 691 -40.85 -44.42 -17.46
CA ALA A 691 -41.48 -44.37 -16.14
C ALA A 691 -40.58 -43.67 -15.14
N SER A 692 -41.19 -42.91 -14.23
CA SER A 692 -40.51 -42.47 -13.03
C SER A 692 -40.13 -43.68 -12.17
N GLY A 693 -39.00 -43.56 -11.46
CA GLY A 693 -38.60 -44.52 -10.44
C GLY A 693 -39.61 -44.69 -9.31
N PHE A 694 -39.34 -45.69 -8.46
CA PHE A 694 -40.02 -45.80 -7.16
C PHE A 694 -39.40 -44.81 -6.19
N LEU A 695 -40.12 -43.72 -5.91
CA LEU A 695 -39.68 -42.65 -5.01
C LEU A 695 -40.21 -42.87 -3.60
N ARG A 696 -39.43 -42.48 -2.58
CA ARG A 696 -39.89 -42.41 -1.19
C ARG A 696 -40.58 -41.08 -0.91
N ASP A 697 -41.23 -40.99 0.24
CA ASP A 697 -41.92 -39.78 0.68
C ASP A 697 -40.94 -38.59 0.74
N GLY A 698 -41.29 -37.48 0.08
CA GLY A 698 -40.46 -36.27 -0.03
C GLY A 698 -39.42 -36.31 -1.15
N GLU A 699 -39.33 -37.40 -1.93
CA GLU A 699 -38.39 -37.54 -3.04
C GLU A 699 -38.99 -37.08 -4.37
N ALA A 700 -38.11 -36.72 -5.31
CA ALA A 700 -38.48 -36.31 -6.66
C ALA A 700 -37.51 -36.89 -7.68
N SER A 701 -38.00 -37.15 -8.90
CA SER A 701 -37.20 -37.59 -10.04
C SER A 701 -37.57 -36.84 -11.30
N ARG A 702 -36.57 -36.52 -12.11
CA ARG A 702 -36.68 -35.69 -13.31
C ARG A 702 -36.20 -36.44 -14.54
N LEU A 703 -37.02 -36.42 -15.58
CA LEU A 703 -36.65 -36.73 -16.97
C LEU A 703 -36.50 -35.40 -17.70
N TRP A 704 -35.44 -35.20 -18.48
CA TRP A 704 -35.27 -33.96 -19.23
C TRP A 704 -34.44 -34.14 -20.50
N THR A 705 -34.58 -33.21 -21.42
CA THR A 705 -33.75 -33.10 -22.62
C THR A 705 -33.54 -31.63 -22.99
N VAL A 706 -32.61 -31.37 -23.91
CA VAL A 706 -32.34 -30.02 -24.44
C VAL A 706 -32.71 -29.99 -25.91
N LEU A 707 -33.57 -29.05 -26.27
CA LEU A 707 -34.08 -28.87 -27.62
C LEU A 707 -33.48 -27.60 -28.25
N ALA A 708 -33.10 -27.69 -29.52
CA ALA A 708 -32.68 -26.54 -30.31
C ALA A 708 -33.92 -25.77 -30.78
N GLY A 709 -34.40 -24.81 -29.98
CA GLY A 709 -35.52 -23.96 -30.35
C GLY A 709 -35.17 -22.93 -31.45
N PRO A 710 -36.14 -22.37 -32.18
CA PRO A 710 -37.57 -22.45 -31.90
C PRO A 710 -38.21 -23.69 -32.51
N GLY A 711 -39.35 -24.14 -31.97
CA GLY A 711 -40.06 -25.30 -32.50
C GLY A 711 -41.28 -25.67 -31.65
N THR A 712 -42.05 -26.65 -32.10
CA THR A 712 -43.24 -27.13 -31.40
C THR A 712 -42.91 -28.46 -30.71
N LEU A 713 -43.05 -28.50 -29.38
CA LEU A 713 -42.92 -29.74 -28.59
C LEU A 713 -44.30 -30.35 -28.36
N THR A 714 -44.43 -31.65 -28.60
CA THR A 714 -45.59 -32.45 -28.20
C THR A 714 -45.16 -33.68 -27.40
N PHE A 715 -45.98 -34.09 -26.43
CA PHE A 715 -45.74 -35.30 -25.66
C PHE A 715 -47.03 -35.81 -25.03
N TRP A 716 -47.02 -37.07 -24.60
CA TRP A 716 -48.03 -37.67 -23.75
C TRP A 716 -47.47 -37.90 -22.37
N TRP A 717 -48.32 -37.72 -21.37
CA TRP A 717 -47.94 -37.91 -19.97
C TRP A 717 -49.13 -38.41 -19.18
N ARG A 718 -48.83 -39.20 -18.16
CA ARG A 718 -49.78 -39.91 -17.30
C ARG A 718 -49.27 -39.90 -15.87
N VAL A 719 -50.17 -39.95 -14.90
CA VAL A 719 -49.82 -40.17 -13.50
C VAL A 719 -50.84 -41.11 -12.84
N SER A 720 -50.37 -41.95 -11.92
CA SER A 720 -51.21 -42.76 -11.04
C SER A 720 -50.72 -42.52 -9.62
N SER A 721 -51.47 -41.71 -8.88
CA SER A 721 -51.14 -41.29 -7.51
C SER A 721 -52.36 -40.85 -6.70
N GLU A 722 -52.17 -40.47 -5.43
CA GLU A 722 -53.22 -39.80 -4.67
C GLU A 722 -53.57 -38.41 -5.25
N PRO A 723 -54.87 -38.09 -5.42
CA PRO A 723 -55.29 -36.77 -5.90
C PRO A 723 -54.79 -35.62 -5.02
N GLY A 724 -54.05 -34.70 -5.61
CA GLY A 724 -53.56 -33.47 -4.98
C GLY A 724 -52.30 -33.63 -4.14
N ARG A 725 -51.68 -34.82 -4.11
CA ARG A 725 -50.46 -35.10 -3.37
C ARG A 725 -49.27 -35.30 -4.29
N ASP A 726 -49.03 -36.52 -4.74
CA ASP A 726 -47.90 -36.79 -5.64
C ASP A 726 -48.20 -36.23 -7.02
N GLN A 727 -47.21 -35.56 -7.60
CA GLN A 727 -47.38 -34.68 -8.75
C GLN A 727 -46.35 -34.96 -9.82
N LEU A 728 -46.81 -35.12 -11.06
CA LEU A 728 -45.99 -35.02 -12.25
C LEU A 728 -46.08 -33.59 -12.79
N GLN A 729 -44.97 -32.86 -12.78
CA GLN A 729 -44.89 -31.46 -13.24
C GLN A 729 -44.08 -31.38 -14.53
N PHE A 730 -44.55 -30.59 -15.49
CA PHE A 730 -43.78 -30.24 -16.69
C PHE A 730 -43.22 -28.81 -16.54
N LEU A 731 -41.91 -28.65 -16.70
CA LEU A 731 -41.20 -27.38 -16.63
C LEU A 731 -40.51 -27.09 -17.95
N TRP A 732 -40.51 -25.81 -18.32
CA TRP A 732 -39.76 -25.28 -19.44
C TRP A 732 -38.80 -24.20 -18.93
N ASN A 733 -37.49 -24.40 -19.13
CA ASN A 733 -36.41 -23.58 -18.59
C ASN A 733 -36.58 -23.30 -17.08
N GLY A 734 -36.90 -24.35 -16.31
CA GLY A 734 -37.17 -24.24 -14.87
C GLY A 734 -38.49 -23.58 -14.48
N THR A 735 -39.34 -23.18 -15.43
CA THR A 735 -40.65 -22.56 -15.17
C THR A 735 -41.78 -23.59 -15.36
N PRO A 736 -42.58 -23.91 -14.32
CA PRO A 736 -43.70 -24.85 -14.43
C PRO A 736 -44.74 -24.40 -15.46
N GLN A 737 -45.16 -25.30 -16.34
CA GLN A 737 -46.19 -25.07 -17.36
C GLN A 737 -47.47 -25.87 -17.09
N GLY A 738 -47.37 -26.97 -16.35
CA GLY A 738 -48.52 -27.81 -15.99
C GLY A 738 -48.18 -28.84 -14.93
N VAL A 739 -49.22 -29.38 -14.28
CA VAL A 739 -49.10 -30.43 -13.26
C VAL A 739 -50.25 -31.44 -13.37
N LEU A 740 -49.94 -32.73 -13.22
CA LEU A 740 -50.90 -33.80 -13.02
C LEU A 740 -50.77 -34.39 -11.61
N SER A 741 -51.87 -34.83 -11.02
CA SER A 741 -51.92 -35.56 -9.74
C SER A 741 -53.23 -36.35 -9.66
N GLY A 742 -53.24 -37.50 -8.98
CA GLY A 742 -54.38 -38.42 -8.96
C GLY A 742 -54.25 -39.56 -9.97
N GLU A 743 -55.36 -40.21 -10.28
CA GLU A 743 -55.43 -41.18 -11.39
C GLU A 743 -55.79 -40.43 -12.67
N VAL A 744 -54.77 -39.97 -13.40
CA VAL A 744 -54.93 -39.25 -14.67
C VAL A 744 -54.33 -40.08 -15.77
N ASP A 745 -55.18 -40.59 -16.65
CA ASP A 745 -54.76 -41.35 -17.83
C ASP A 745 -54.02 -40.47 -18.84
N TRP A 746 -53.40 -41.10 -19.83
CA TRP A 746 -52.57 -40.47 -20.85
C TRP A 746 -53.25 -39.24 -21.49
N SER A 747 -52.59 -38.09 -21.36
CA SER A 747 -53.05 -36.80 -21.88
C SER A 747 -52.00 -36.17 -22.81
N PRO A 748 -52.36 -35.55 -23.94
CA PRO A 748 -51.39 -34.89 -24.81
C PRO A 748 -51.16 -33.42 -24.45
N VAL A 749 -49.95 -32.91 -24.69
CA VAL A 749 -49.58 -31.48 -24.56
C VAL A 749 -48.90 -31.01 -25.86
N SER A 750 -49.11 -29.74 -26.23
CA SER A 750 -48.44 -29.08 -27.36
C SER A 750 -48.04 -27.66 -26.99
N LEU A 751 -46.77 -27.30 -27.20
CA LEU A 751 -46.18 -26.04 -26.78
C LEU A 751 -45.22 -25.46 -27.81
N GLU A 752 -45.18 -24.13 -27.89
CA GLU A 752 -44.33 -23.37 -28.81
C GLU A 752 -43.08 -22.83 -28.09
N LEU A 753 -41.91 -23.35 -28.44
CA LEU A 753 -40.63 -22.97 -27.84
C LEU A 753 -39.92 -21.88 -28.66
N PRO A 754 -39.26 -20.89 -28.02
CA PRO A 754 -38.56 -19.79 -28.67
C PRO A 754 -37.13 -20.17 -29.11
N PRO A 755 -36.41 -19.28 -29.83
CA PRO A 755 -35.04 -19.53 -30.28
C PRO A 755 -34.05 -19.72 -29.13
N GLY A 756 -33.02 -20.53 -29.36
CA GLY A 756 -32.01 -20.86 -28.34
C GLY A 756 -32.14 -22.28 -27.80
N TRP A 757 -31.21 -22.70 -26.95
CA TRP A 757 -31.29 -24.00 -26.28
C TRP A 757 -32.40 -23.96 -25.23
N GLN A 758 -33.34 -24.88 -25.31
CA GLN A 758 -34.51 -24.97 -24.43
C GLN A 758 -34.39 -26.24 -23.61
N THR A 759 -34.41 -26.12 -22.29
CA THR A 759 -34.48 -27.28 -21.40
C THR A 759 -35.94 -27.58 -21.09
N VAL A 760 -36.36 -28.82 -21.33
CA VAL A 760 -37.71 -29.29 -21.03
C VAL A 760 -37.63 -30.47 -20.07
N GLU A 761 -38.46 -30.43 -19.04
CA GLU A 761 -38.29 -31.28 -17.86
C GLU A 761 -39.64 -31.83 -17.38
N TRP A 762 -39.69 -33.11 -17.05
CA TRP A 762 -40.80 -33.76 -16.38
C TRP A 762 -40.33 -34.22 -15.01
N ILE A 763 -40.90 -33.66 -13.95
CA ILE A 763 -40.51 -33.93 -12.57
C ILE A 763 -41.67 -34.61 -11.86
N TYR A 764 -41.50 -35.87 -11.50
CA TYR A 764 -42.40 -36.55 -10.58
C TYR A 764 -41.95 -36.30 -9.13
N ARG A 765 -42.86 -35.89 -8.25
CA ARG A 765 -42.62 -35.58 -6.83
C ARG A 765 -43.58 -36.35 -5.95
N LYS A 766 -43.07 -36.99 -4.90
CA LYS A 766 -43.85 -37.63 -3.84
C LYS A 766 -43.83 -36.78 -2.57
N ASP A 767 -44.98 -36.45 -1.99
CA ASP A 767 -45.07 -35.41 -0.95
C ASP A 767 -45.34 -35.90 0.50
N GLY A 768 -45.75 -37.17 0.71
CA GLY A 768 -45.96 -37.73 2.05
C GLY A 768 -46.40 -39.21 2.11
N ALA A 769 -46.55 -39.75 3.33
CA ALA A 769 -46.86 -41.16 3.57
C ALA A 769 -48.32 -41.53 3.22
N GLY A 770 -48.48 -42.35 2.18
CA GLY A 770 -49.73 -42.86 1.63
C GLY A 770 -49.44 -43.76 0.41
N ARG A 771 -50.34 -44.69 0.11
CA ARG A 771 -50.35 -45.41 -1.18
C ARG A 771 -51.78 -45.50 -1.71
N ALA A 772 -52.09 -44.74 -2.74
CA ALA A 772 -53.21 -45.01 -3.64
C ALA A 772 -52.74 -44.81 -5.08
N GLY A 773 -52.97 -45.82 -5.92
CA GLY A 773 -52.36 -45.86 -7.24
C GLY A 773 -50.96 -46.48 -7.21
N GLU A 774 -50.19 -46.21 -8.25
CA GLU A 774 -48.84 -46.77 -8.44
C GLU A 774 -47.69 -45.84 -7.99
N ASP A 775 -48.02 -44.65 -7.49
CA ASP A 775 -47.11 -43.57 -7.12
C ASP A 775 -46.07 -43.28 -8.21
N ARG A 776 -46.53 -43.16 -9.46
CA ARG A 776 -45.65 -43.02 -10.63
C ARG A 776 -46.19 -42.06 -11.67
N GLY A 777 -45.25 -41.42 -12.35
CA GLY A 777 -45.48 -40.64 -13.57
C GLY A 777 -44.88 -41.36 -14.78
N TRP A 778 -45.52 -41.19 -15.93
CA TRP A 778 -45.02 -41.68 -17.21
C TRP A 778 -45.04 -40.57 -18.25
N VAL A 779 -44.10 -40.66 -19.18
CA VAL A 779 -43.98 -39.79 -20.36
C VAL A 779 -43.75 -40.70 -21.55
N ASP A 780 -44.39 -40.35 -22.65
CA ASP A 780 -44.36 -41.17 -23.85
C ASP A 780 -44.63 -40.33 -25.11
N ARG A 781 -44.33 -40.87 -26.29
CA ARG A 781 -44.60 -40.24 -27.59
C ARG A 781 -44.16 -38.78 -27.66
N VAL A 782 -42.92 -38.52 -27.27
CA VAL A 782 -42.36 -37.18 -27.34
C VAL A 782 -41.99 -36.89 -28.79
N THR A 783 -42.43 -35.75 -29.31
CA THR A 783 -42.05 -35.28 -30.64
C THR A 783 -41.69 -33.81 -30.58
N PHE A 784 -40.56 -33.44 -31.18
CA PHE A 784 -40.18 -32.05 -31.34
C PHE A 784 -40.06 -31.70 -32.82
N VAL A 785 -40.93 -30.81 -33.29
CA VAL A 785 -40.87 -30.26 -34.65
C VAL A 785 -40.13 -28.94 -34.59
N GLU A 786 -38.84 -28.99 -34.89
CA GLU A 786 -38.02 -27.78 -34.97
C GLU A 786 -38.55 -26.84 -36.07
N ARG A 787 -38.58 -25.53 -35.77
CA ARG A 787 -38.80 -24.47 -36.76
C ARG A 787 -37.46 -23.84 -37.13
N PRO A 788 -36.96 -24.09 -38.36
CA PRO A 788 -35.74 -23.49 -38.86
C PRO A 788 -35.68 -21.97 -38.67
N MET A 789 -34.72 -21.48 -37.90
CA MET A 789 -34.46 -20.06 -37.74
C MET A 789 -32.97 -19.74 -37.97
N PRO A 790 -32.61 -19.02 -39.05
CA PRO A 790 -31.24 -18.54 -39.23
C PRO A 790 -30.88 -17.51 -38.14
N PRO A 791 -29.59 -17.25 -37.89
CA PRO A 791 -29.17 -16.33 -36.85
C PRO A 791 -29.64 -14.89 -37.13
N VAL A 792 -29.94 -14.13 -36.08
CA VAL A 792 -30.35 -12.73 -36.10
C VAL A 792 -29.56 -11.97 -35.02
N ILE A 793 -28.87 -10.89 -35.40
CA ILE A 793 -28.11 -10.07 -34.46
C ILE A 793 -29.06 -9.18 -33.64
N ARG A 794 -28.94 -9.24 -32.30
CA ARG A 794 -29.69 -8.42 -31.34
C ARG A 794 -28.87 -7.26 -30.78
N SER A 795 -27.56 -7.45 -30.62
CA SER A 795 -26.64 -6.40 -30.20
C SER A 795 -25.37 -6.46 -31.05
N GLN A 796 -24.99 -5.32 -31.62
CA GLN A 796 -23.78 -5.16 -32.43
C GLN A 796 -22.55 -4.94 -31.53
N PRO A 797 -21.35 -5.36 -31.95
CA PRO A 797 -20.12 -4.90 -31.31
C PRO A 797 -19.96 -3.38 -31.48
N ALA A 798 -19.44 -2.71 -30.45
CA ALA A 798 -19.26 -1.26 -30.43
C ALA A 798 -17.85 -0.85 -30.84
N ASP A 799 -17.71 0.34 -31.44
CA ASP A 799 -16.41 0.97 -31.71
C ASP A 799 -15.67 1.25 -30.40
N GLN A 800 -14.36 1.00 -30.38
CA GLN A 800 -13.52 1.20 -29.19
C GLN A 800 -12.18 1.85 -29.54
N GLY A 801 -11.75 2.80 -28.71
CA GLY A 801 -10.39 3.34 -28.69
C GLY A 801 -9.63 2.78 -27.49
N VAL A 802 -8.46 2.20 -27.71
CA VAL A 802 -7.67 1.57 -26.65
C VAL A 802 -6.21 2.01 -26.73
N VAL A 803 -5.59 2.21 -25.56
CA VAL A 803 -4.18 2.57 -25.45
C VAL A 803 -3.34 1.34 -25.81
N ARG A 804 -2.27 1.52 -26.59
CA ARG A 804 -1.35 0.42 -26.93
C ARG A 804 -0.89 -0.32 -25.67
N GLY A 805 -0.97 -1.65 -25.68
CA GLY A 805 -0.59 -2.53 -24.58
C GLY A 805 -1.68 -2.74 -23.52
N PHE A 806 -2.86 -2.13 -23.66
CA PHE A 806 -3.99 -2.31 -22.74
C PHE A 806 -5.01 -3.32 -23.28
N PRO A 807 -5.80 -3.97 -22.40
CA PRO A 807 -6.78 -4.95 -22.81
C PRO A 807 -8.01 -4.31 -23.48
N VAL A 808 -8.67 -5.06 -24.38
CA VAL A 808 -9.93 -4.67 -25.05
C VAL A 808 -10.84 -5.88 -25.27
N THR A 809 -12.16 -5.68 -25.19
CA THR A 809 -13.16 -6.74 -25.37
C THR A 809 -14.30 -6.29 -26.29
N LEU A 810 -14.57 -7.08 -27.33
CA LEU A 810 -15.72 -6.94 -28.22
C LEU A 810 -16.76 -8.04 -27.95
N THR A 811 -18.04 -7.68 -27.96
CA THR A 811 -19.15 -8.61 -27.69
C THR A 811 -20.23 -8.50 -28.77
N VAL A 812 -20.88 -9.62 -29.09
CA VAL A 812 -22.07 -9.69 -29.96
C VAL A 812 -23.16 -10.49 -29.25
N VAL A 813 -24.42 -10.10 -29.45
CA VAL A 813 -25.57 -10.91 -29.02
C VAL A 813 -26.38 -11.29 -30.25
N ALA A 814 -26.64 -12.59 -30.44
CA ALA A 814 -27.41 -13.13 -31.55
C ALA A 814 -28.40 -14.21 -31.06
N GLU A 815 -29.50 -14.35 -31.78
CA GLU A 815 -30.53 -15.38 -31.56
C GLU A 815 -30.71 -16.21 -32.83
N GLY A 816 -31.13 -17.46 -32.70
CA GLY A 816 -31.41 -18.36 -33.83
C GLY A 816 -31.41 -19.81 -33.36
N THR A 817 -31.67 -20.74 -34.26
CA THR A 817 -31.61 -22.16 -33.91
C THR A 817 -30.17 -22.57 -33.56
N PRO A 818 -29.90 -23.10 -32.36
CA PRO A 818 -28.56 -23.56 -31.99
C PRO A 818 -28.08 -24.79 -32.79
N PRO A 819 -26.78 -25.12 -32.76
CA PRO A 819 -25.69 -24.31 -32.22
C PRO A 819 -25.43 -23.08 -33.10
N LEU A 820 -25.23 -21.92 -32.46
CA LEU A 820 -24.72 -20.74 -33.12
C LEU A 820 -23.19 -20.83 -33.14
N HIS A 821 -22.62 -20.81 -34.34
CA HIS A 821 -21.18 -20.73 -34.56
C HIS A 821 -20.79 -19.30 -34.84
N TYR A 822 -19.71 -18.85 -34.21
CA TYR A 822 -19.15 -17.52 -34.41
C TYR A 822 -17.83 -17.66 -35.15
N GLN A 823 -17.54 -16.71 -36.03
CA GLN A 823 -16.21 -16.52 -36.57
C GLN A 823 -15.97 -15.02 -36.67
N TRP A 824 -14.99 -14.52 -35.91
CA TRP A 824 -14.57 -13.13 -36.01
C TRP A 824 -13.62 -12.94 -37.19
N PHE A 825 -13.74 -11.77 -37.81
CA PHE A 825 -12.94 -11.30 -38.92
C PHE A 825 -12.36 -9.93 -38.57
N ARG A 826 -11.12 -9.69 -38.99
CA ARG A 826 -10.47 -8.39 -38.96
C ARG A 826 -10.17 -7.98 -40.40
N GLU A 827 -10.68 -6.83 -40.82
CA GLU A 827 -10.52 -6.33 -42.19
C GLU A 827 -10.92 -7.36 -43.26
N GLY A 828 -11.98 -8.14 -42.97
CA GLY A 828 -12.49 -9.20 -43.85
C GLY A 828 -11.71 -10.53 -43.81
N GLY A 829 -10.57 -10.62 -43.11
CA GLY A 829 -9.83 -11.86 -42.91
C GLY A 829 -10.22 -12.58 -41.61
N PRO A 830 -10.38 -13.92 -41.59
CA PRO A 830 -10.78 -14.64 -40.38
C PRO A 830 -9.67 -14.63 -39.33
N ILE A 831 -10.05 -14.45 -38.07
CA ILE A 831 -9.14 -14.53 -36.93
C ILE A 831 -9.17 -15.97 -36.40
N ALA A 832 -8.03 -16.66 -36.49
CA ALA A 832 -7.93 -18.06 -36.07
C ALA A 832 -8.32 -18.24 -34.60
N GLY A 833 -9.20 -19.22 -34.32
CA GLY A 833 -9.65 -19.55 -32.96
C GLY A 833 -10.65 -18.57 -32.34
N ALA A 834 -10.97 -17.46 -33.00
CA ALA A 834 -11.95 -16.49 -32.52
C ALA A 834 -13.39 -16.93 -32.84
N THR A 835 -13.88 -17.92 -32.09
CA THR A 835 -15.16 -18.61 -32.35
C THR A 835 -16.20 -18.47 -31.24
N ALA A 836 -16.02 -17.52 -30.33
CA ALA A 836 -16.96 -17.21 -29.25
C ALA A 836 -17.77 -15.93 -29.55
N SER A 837 -18.84 -15.69 -28.78
CA SER A 837 -19.61 -14.44 -28.82
C SER A 837 -18.84 -13.23 -28.25
N VAL A 838 -17.67 -13.46 -27.68
CA VAL A 838 -16.76 -12.45 -27.11
C VAL A 838 -15.37 -12.62 -27.72
N LEU A 839 -14.77 -11.52 -28.17
CA LEU A 839 -13.37 -11.45 -28.60
C LEU A 839 -12.61 -10.52 -27.66
N ALA A 840 -11.63 -11.06 -26.94
CA ALA A 840 -10.84 -10.31 -25.95
C ALA A 840 -9.35 -10.34 -26.28
N PHE A 841 -8.67 -9.22 -26.06
CA PHE A 841 -7.21 -9.06 -26.17
C PHE A 841 -6.68 -8.62 -24.82
N ALA A 842 -5.62 -9.26 -24.32
CA ALA A 842 -4.98 -8.88 -23.06
C ALA A 842 -4.09 -7.63 -23.22
N GLU A 843 -3.45 -7.49 -24.37
CA GLU A 843 -2.63 -6.34 -24.74
C GLU A 843 -2.90 -5.99 -26.21
N MET A 844 -3.41 -4.78 -26.46
CA MET A 844 -3.75 -4.37 -27.82
C MET A 844 -2.56 -3.72 -28.54
N SER A 845 -2.24 -4.18 -29.76
CA SER A 845 -1.23 -3.59 -30.63
C SER A 845 -1.82 -2.96 -31.90
N GLU A 846 -1.07 -2.08 -32.56
CA GLU A 846 -1.50 -1.47 -33.84
C GLU A 846 -1.74 -2.49 -34.95
N ARG A 847 -1.07 -3.66 -34.88
CA ARG A 847 -1.29 -4.76 -35.83
C ARG A 847 -2.66 -5.40 -35.66
N GLU A 848 -3.26 -5.24 -34.49
CA GLU A 848 -4.59 -5.72 -34.15
C GLU A 848 -5.65 -4.64 -34.33
N ALA A 849 -5.28 -3.37 -34.55
CA ALA A 849 -6.25 -2.35 -34.89
C ALA A 849 -6.95 -2.68 -36.21
N GLY A 850 -8.21 -2.24 -36.35
CA GLY A 850 -8.98 -2.43 -37.57
C GLY A 850 -10.47 -2.59 -37.31
N ARG A 851 -11.19 -2.93 -38.38
CA ARG A 851 -12.61 -3.21 -38.36
C ARG A 851 -12.87 -4.68 -38.08
N TYR A 852 -13.67 -4.93 -37.06
CA TYR A 852 -14.07 -6.25 -36.61
C TYR A 852 -15.50 -6.52 -37.00
N THR A 853 -15.71 -7.65 -37.66
CA THR A 853 -17.04 -8.21 -37.90
C THR A 853 -17.04 -9.64 -37.41
N VAL A 854 -18.15 -10.09 -36.89
CA VAL A 854 -18.42 -11.50 -36.61
C VAL A 854 -19.54 -11.98 -37.51
N VAL A 855 -19.30 -13.14 -38.14
CA VAL A 855 -20.34 -13.94 -38.79
C VAL A 855 -20.87 -14.90 -37.74
N VAL A 856 -22.18 -14.89 -37.55
CA VAL A 856 -22.90 -15.87 -36.75
C VAL A 856 -23.63 -16.79 -37.71
N SER A 857 -23.35 -18.08 -37.65
CA SER A 857 -23.93 -19.08 -38.55
C SER A 857 -24.55 -20.24 -37.77
N ASN A 858 -25.61 -20.81 -38.32
CA ASN A 858 -26.10 -22.13 -37.97
C ASN A 858 -26.40 -22.90 -39.28
N ARG A 859 -26.98 -24.09 -39.18
CA ARG A 859 -27.33 -24.90 -40.35
C ARG A 859 -28.38 -24.27 -41.29
N TYR A 860 -29.08 -23.22 -40.86
CA TYR A 860 -30.16 -22.56 -41.61
C TYR A 860 -29.75 -21.26 -42.28
N GLY A 861 -28.59 -20.70 -41.93
CA GLY A 861 -28.08 -19.51 -42.56
C GLY A 861 -27.04 -18.78 -41.73
N THR A 862 -26.76 -17.54 -42.15
CA THR A 862 -25.71 -16.70 -41.57
C THR A 862 -26.20 -15.28 -41.37
N ALA A 863 -25.80 -14.65 -40.28
CA ALA A 863 -25.92 -13.21 -40.07
C ALA A 863 -24.53 -12.59 -39.90
N LEU A 864 -24.32 -11.44 -40.51
CA LEU A 864 -23.08 -10.65 -40.41
C LEU A 864 -23.37 -9.39 -39.58
N THR A 865 -22.49 -9.10 -38.64
CA THR A 865 -22.55 -7.85 -37.86
C THR A 865 -22.13 -6.64 -38.68
N THR A 866 -22.54 -5.45 -38.25
CA THR A 866 -21.94 -4.21 -38.72
C THR A 866 -20.49 -4.12 -38.23
N PRO A 867 -19.53 -3.62 -39.03
CA PRO A 867 -18.14 -3.53 -38.58
C PRO A 867 -17.96 -2.60 -37.38
N ALA A 868 -17.34 -3.10 -36.31
CA ALA A 868 -16.89 -2.32 -35.16
C ALA A 868 -15.42 -1.92 -35.33
N ALA A 869 -15.11 -0.64 -35.26
CA ALA A 869 -13.76 -0.13 -35.36
C ALA A 869 -13.05 -0.21 -34.01
N VAL A 870 -11.96 -0.97 -33.94
CA VAL A 870 -11.02 -0.88 -32.83
C VAL A 870 -9.81 -0.07 -33.27
N THR A 871 -9.61 1.06 -32.60
CA THR A 871 -8.50 1.97 -32.85
C THR A 871 -7.50 1.89 -31.72
N VAL A 872 -6.22 1.74 -32.07
CA VAL A 872 -5.13 1.79 -31.10
C VAL A 872 -4.57 3.20 -31.08
N THR A 873 -4.50 3.78 -29.89
CA THR A 873 -3.89 5.07 -29.66
C THR A 873 -2.69 4.95 -28.73
N LEU A 874 -1.79 5.92 -28.82
CA LEU A 874 -0.74 6.13 -27.84
C LEU A 874 -1.18 7.10 -26.74
N THR A 875 -2.37 7.70 -26.87
CA THR A 875 -2.89 8.68 -25.94
C THR A 875 -3.70 7.97 -24.86
N GLY A 876 -3.30 8.15 -23.60
CA GLY A 876 -4.02 7.61 -22.45
C GLY A 876 -4.43 8.68 -21.46
N THR A 877 -5.31 8.31 -20.53
CA THR A 877 -5.82 9.20 -19.49
C THR A 877 -5.96 8.47 -18.16
N THR A 878 -5.58 9.11 -17.06
CA THR A 878 -5.75 8.61 -15.67
C THR A 878 -6.47 9.66 -14.83
N GLY A 879 -7.04 9.26 -13.68
CA GLY A 879 -7.79 10.17 -12.82
C GLY A 879 -9.31 10.14 -13.01
N ASP A 880 -9.93 11.28 -12.71
CA ASP A 880 -11.38 11.44 -12.70
C ASP A 880 -12.06 11.06 -14.03
N HIS A 881 -13.25 10.48 -13.93
CA HIS A 881 -14.09 10.13 -15.08
C HIS A 881 -15.54 10.60 -14.94
N SER A 882 -15.85 11.38 -13.90
CA SER A 882 -17.23 11.76 -13.60
C SER A 882 -17.95 12.48 -14.76
N LEU A 883 -17.19 13.07 -15.69
CA LEU A 883 -17.68 13.86 -16.83
C LEU A 883 -17.08 13.37 -18.16
N GLY A 884 -16.62 12.11 -18.24
CA GLY A 884 -16.11 11.50 -19.47
C GLY A 884 -14.67 11.86 -19.84
N GLN A 885 -13.85 12.35 -18.90
CA GLN A 885 -12.45 12.77 -19.16
C GLN A 885 -11.54 11.60 -19.55
N ARG A 886 -11.94 10.36 -19.23
CA ARG A 886 -11.30 9.12 -19.72
C ARG A 886 -11.95 8.49 -20.95
N SER A 887 -13.00 9.11 -21.51
CA SER A 887 -13.69 8.63 -22.71
C SER A 887 -12.96 9.10 -23.97
N LEU A 888 -11.85 8.45 -24.31
CA LEU A 888 -11.03 8.78 -25.47
C LEU A 888 -11.83 8.64 -26.79
N PRO A 889 -11.92 9.70 -27.62
CA PRO A 889 -12.58 9.61 -28.92
C PRO A 889 -11.74 8.80 -29.93
N ALA A 890 -12.40 8.13 -30.88
CA ALA A 890 -11.72 7.38 -31.95
C ALA A 890 -10.77 8.26 -32.81
N GLY A 891 -11.03 9.57 -32.87
CA GLY A 891 -10.17 10.54 -33.55
C GLY A 891 -8.87 10.87 -32.81
N ALA A 892 -8.67 10.44 -31.56
CA ALA A 892 -7.47 10.72 -30.77
C ALA A 892 -6.29 9.82 -31.16
N THR A 893 -6.02 9.72 -32.47
CA THR A 893 -4.92 8.96 -33.08
C THR A 893 -3.92 9.92 -33.72
N GLU A 894 -2.66 9.46 -33.88
CA GLU A 894 -1.57 10.29 -34.42
C GLU A 894 -1.38 11.61 -33.65
N VAL A 895 -1.54 11.55 -32.33
CA VAL A 895 -1.47 12.72 -31.45
C VAL A 895 -0.02 13.17 -31.29
N VAL A 896 0.21 14.47 -31.49
CA VAL A 896 1.53 15.13 -31.41
C VAL A 896 1.62 16.15 -30.29
N ALA A 897 0.49 16.54 -29.69
CA ALA A 897 0.45 17.32 -28.46
C ALA A 897 -0.88 17.11 -27.72
N VAL A 898 -0.86 17.24 -26.40
CA VAL A 898 -2.04 17.17 -25.54
C VAL A 898 -2.08 18.36 -24.59
N ALA A 899 -3.28 18.76 -24.22
CA ALA A 899 -3.57 19.74 -23.17
C ALA A 899 -4.74 19.23 -22.32
N ALA A 900 -4.71 19.53 -21.03
CA ALA A 900 -5.74 19.11 -20.09
C ALA A 900 -6.24 20.34 -19.33
N GLY A 901 -7.55 20.59 -19.42
CA GLY A 901 -8.24 21.66 -18.69
C GLY A 901 -8.72 21.19 -17.33
N LEU A 902 -9.55 21.99 -16.66
CA LEU A 902 -10.07 21.63 -15.34
C LEU A 902 -10.91 20.34 -15.38
N TRP A 903 -11.70 20.16 -16.45
CA TRP A 903 -12.64 19.03 -16.59
C TRP A 903 -12.71 18.42 -17.99
N HIS A 904 -11.82 18.82 -18.91
CA HIS A 904 -11.79 18.32 -20.29
C HIS A 904 -10.34 18.16 -20.78
N SER A 905 -10.21 17.53 -21.94
CA SER A 905 -8.94 17.20 -22.57
C SER A 905 -8.97 17.60 -24.04
N VAL A 906 -7.83 18.02 -24.57
CA VAL A 906 -7.65 18.43 -25.96
C VAL A 906 -6.40 17.76 -26.52
N ALA A 907 -6.52 17.16 -27.70
CA ALA A 907 -5.42 16.54 -28.42
C ALA A 907 -5.26 17.19 -29.80
N LEU A 908 -4.01 17.47 -30.18
CA LEU A 908 -3.62 17.91 -31.50
C LEU A 908 -3.07 16.73 -32.29
N ARG A 909 -3.63 16.50 -33.48
CA ARG A 909 -3.18 15.45 -34.40
C ARG A 909 -2.09 15.95 -35.34
N ALA A 910 -1.30 15.01 -35.86
CA ALA A 910 -0.25 15.29 -36.84
C ALA A 910 -0.78 15.91 -38.14
N ASP A 911 -2.04 15.69 -38.50
CA ASP A 911 -2.67 16.29 -39.68
C ASP A 911 -3.11 17.76 -39.45
N GLY A 912 -3.02 18.27 -38.22
CA GLY A 912 -3.44 19.63 -37.85
C GLY A 912 -4.90 19.73 -37.36
N ARG A 913 -5.63 18.62 -37.26
CA ARG A 913 -6.96 18.61 -36.63
C ARG A 913 -6.85 18.54 -35.11
N VAL A 914 -7.88 19.04 -34.44
CA VAL A 914 -8.00 19.03 -32.97
C VAL A 914 -9.17 18.14 -32.56
N VAL A 915 -8.98 17.39 -31.48
CA VAL A 915 -10.01 16.54 -30.87
C VAL A 915 -10.12 16.91 -29.40
N ALA A 916 -11.33 16.99 -28.87
CA ALA A 916 -11.58 17.33 -27.47
C ALA A 916 -12.65 16.43 -26.86
N TRP A 917 -12.53 16.13 -25.57
CA TRP A 917 -13.45 15.26 -24.83
C TRP A 917 -13.46 15.57 -23.33
N GLY A 918 -14.47 15.07 -22.61
CA GLY A 918 -14.74 15.37 -21.21
C GLY A 918 -15.93 16.32 -21.05
N TYR A 919 -15.93 17.13 -19.99
CA TYR A 919 -17.04 18.03 -19.68
C TYR A 919 -17.28 19.05 -20.80
N ASN A 920 -18.52 19.13 -21.31
CA ASN A 920 -18.87 19.96 -22.48
C ASN A 920 -20.05 20.94 -22.27
N HIS A 921 -20.40 21.29 -21.03
CA HIS A 921 -21.58 22.14 -20.80
C HIS A 921 -21.49 23.56 -21.40
N HIS A 922 -20.28 24.04 -21.68
CA HIS A 922 -20.03 25.34 -22.31
C HIS A 922 -19.53 25.21 -23.77
N GLY A 923 -19.64 24.03 -24.38
CA GLY A 923 -19.14 23.77 -25.74
C GLY A 923 -17.61 23.67 -25.85
N GLN A 924 -16.88 23.50 -24.74
CA GLN A 924 -15.41 23.45 -24.75
C GLN A 924 -14.81 22.23 -25.46
N CYS A 925 -15.61 21.18 -25.69
CA CYS A 925 -15.28 20.03 -26.51
C CYS A 925 -15.81 20.14 -27.95
N GLU A 926 -16.61 21.17 -28.27
CA GLU A 926 -17.14 21.42 -29.62
C GLU A 926 -16.09 22.14 -30.47
N VAL A 927 -15.12 21.38 -30.96
CA VAL A 927 -14.04 21.91 -31.80
C VAL A 927 -14.63 22.55 -33.06
N PRO A 928 -14.36 23.85 -33.32
CA PRO A 928 -14.83 24.52 -34.52
C PRO A 928 -14.33 23.84 -35.80
N SER A 929 -15.23 23.60 -36.76
CA SER A 929 -14.94 22.87 -38.00
C SER A 929 -13.87 23.51 -38.89
N GLY A 930 -13.60 24.81 -38.71
CA GLY A 930 -12.54 25.54 -39.42
C GLY A 930 -11.11 25.20 -38.97
N ILE A 931 -10.92 24.51 -37.84
CA ILE A 931 -9.60 24.16 -37.33
C ILE A 931 -9.07 22.91 -38.05
N THR A 932 -8.30 23.13 -39.12
CA THR A 932 -7.77 22.06 -39.99
C THR A 932 -6.24 22.02 -40.05
N ASN A 933 -5.57 23.08 -39.59
CA ASN A 933 -4.11 23.26 -39.66
C ASN A 933 -3.55 23.80 -38.34
N ALA A 934 -4.08 23.34 -37.21
CA ALA A 934 -3.57 23.70 -35.89
C ALA A 934 -2.14 23.19 -35.67
N VAL A 935 -1.38 23.93 -34.88
CA VAL A 935 0.03 23.68 -34.58
C VAL A 935 0.34 23.73 -33.07
N ALA A 936 -0.57 24.29 -32.28
CA ALA A 936 -0.55 24.23 -30.83
C ALA A 936 -1.97 24.28 -30.28
N VAL A 937 -2.18 23.70 -29.09
CA VAL A 937 -3.47 23.68 -28.37
C VAL A 937 -3.25 24.00 -26.90
N ALA A 938 -4.25 24.59 -26.26
CA ALA A 938 -4.32 24.75 -24.81
C ALA A 938 -5.77 24.53 -24.32
N ALA A 939 -5.91 24.07 -23.09
CA ALA A 939 -7.19 23.82 -22.43
C ALA A 939 -7.20 24.56 -21.09
N GLY A 940 -8.18 25.44 -20.90
CA GLY A 940 -8.35 26.22 -19.68
C GLY A 940 -9.36 25.59 -18.73
N GLY A 941 -9.95 26.40 -17.86
CA GLY A 941 -10.98 25.93 -16.93
C GLY A 941 -12.19 25.33 -17.64
N TYR A 942 -12.75 26.10 -18.59
CA TYR A 942 -13.96 25.74 -19.33
C TYR A 942 -13.91 26.22 -20.79
N HIS A 943 -12.73 26.51 -21.33
CA HIS A 943 -12.51 26.94 -22.70
C HIS A 943 -11.26 26.27 -23.28
N SER A 944 -11.13 26.35 -24.60
CA SER A 944 -10.05 25.74 -25.36
C SER A 944 -9.50 26.75 -26.37
N LEU A 945 -8.21 26.64 -26.68
CA LEU A 945 -7.51 27.48 -27.65
C LEU A 945 -6.74 26.60 -28.65
N ALA A 946 -6.65 27.07 -29.88
CA ALA A 946 -5.76 26.51 -30.90
C ALA A 946 -5.01 27.64 -31.63
N VAL A 947 -3.77 27.38 -32.00
CA VAL A 947 -2.97 28.22 -32.90
C VAL A 947 -2.95 27.55 -34.26
N LEU A 948 -3.30 28.27 -35.31
CA LEU A 948 -3.23 27.80 -36.69
C LEU A 948 -1.82 28.03 -37.27
N ALA A 949 -1.51 27.33 -38.37
CA ALA A 949 -0.21 27.42 -39.03
C ALA A 949 0.13 28.82 -39.58
N ASP A 950 -0.84 29.73 -39.72
CA ASP A 950 -0.62 31.14 -40.10
C ASP A 950 -0.40 32.08 -38.89
N GLY A 951 -0.42 31.52 -37.67
CA GLY A 951 -0.28 32.27 -36.41
C GLY A 951 -1.57 32.91 -35.90
N THR A 952 -2.73 32.57 -36.48
CA THR A 952 -4.05 32.94 -35.96
C THR A 952 -4.42 32.10 -34.74
N VAL A 953 -5.04 32.72 -33.73
CA VAL A 953 -5.58 32.02 -32.54
C VAL A 953 -7.09 31.87 -32.68
N VAL A 954 -7.59 30.67 -32.43
CA VAL A 954 -9.02 30.35 -32.35
C VAL A 954 -9.32 29.92 -30.93
N GLY A 955 -10.32 30.54 -30.30
CA GLY A 955 -10.83 30.15 -28.98
C GLY A 955 -12.29 29.72 -29.05
N TRP A 956 -12.67 28.75 -28.22
CA TRP A 956 -14.04 28.27 -28.09
C TRP A 956 -14.33 27.76 -26.67
N GLY A 957 -15.60 27.56 -26.34
CA GLY A 957 -16.05 27.19 -24.99
C GLY A 957 -16.59 28.38 -24.19
N ALA A 958 -16.44 28.34 -22.86
CA ALA A 958 -16.91 29.41 -21.99
C ALA A 958 -16.25 30.76 -22.30
N ASN A 959 -17.06 31.81 -22.40
CA ASN A 959 -16.59 33.14 -22.81
C ASN A 959 -17.15 34.29 -21.96
N GLY A 960 -17.67 34.02 -20.76
CA GLY A 960 -18.28 35.03 -19.89
C GLY A 960 -17.33 36.17 -19.48
N SER A 961 -16.02 35.91 -19.46
CA SER A 961 -14.97 36.90 -19.18
C SER A 961 -14.22 37.32 -20.46
N GLY A 962 -14.69 36.91 -21.65
CA GLY A 962 -13.99 37.11 -22.92
C GLY A 962 -12.78 36.18 -23.14
N GLN A 963 -12.56 35.18 -22.29
CA GLN A 963 -11.38 34.31 -22.31
C GLN A 963 -11.22 33.45 -23.58
N ALA A 964 -12.32 33.18 -24.27
CA ALA A 964 -12.34 32.48 -25.56
C ALA A 964 -12.35 33.46 -26.76
N SER A 965 -12.17 34.77 -26.54
CA SER A 965 -12.17 35.81 -27.57
C SER A 965 -10.77 36.43 -27.75
N PRO A 966 -9.90 35.84 -28.59
CA PRO A 966 -8.58 36.40 -28.87
C PRO A 966 -8.68 37.86 -29.35
N PRO A 967 -7.76 38.76 -28.92
CA PRO A 967 -7.77 40.17 -29.33
C PRO A 967 -7.72 40.36 -30.85
N SER A 968 -8.49 41.31 -31.36
CA SER A 968 -8.49 41.67 -32.78
C SER A 968 -7.10 42.10 -33.25
N GLY A 969 -6.62 41.51 -34.34
CA GLY A 969 -5.30 41.83 -34.92
C GLY A 969 -4.12 41.07 -34.31
N LEU A 970 -4.35 40.14 -33.38
CA LEU A 970 -3.32 39.22 -32.90
C LEU A 970 -2.86 38.30 -34.05
N ARG A 971 -1.57 38.35 -34.39
CA ARG A 971 -0.92 37.61 -35.48
C ARG A 971 0.45 37.11 -35.04
N GLY A 972 1.01 36.18 -35.80
CA GLY A 972 2.35 35.64 -35.53
C GLY A 972 2.43 34.88 -34.20
N VAL A 973 1.35 34.23 -33.77
CA VAL A 973 1.35 33.45 -32.53
C VAL A 973 2.01 32.09 -32.75
N VAL A 974 2.84 31.66 -31.79
CA VAL A 974 3.59 30.39 -31.79
C VAL A 974 3.22 29.47 -30.64
N ALA A 975 2.68 30.02 -29.54
CA ALA A 975 2.19 29.24 -28.42
C ALA A 975 1.03 29.95 -27.71
N VAL A 976 0.19 29.16 -27.05
CA VAL A 976 -0.93 29.62 -26.22
C VAL A 976 -0.92 28.88 -24.89
N ALA A 977 -1.39 29.54 -23.84
CA ALA A 977 -1.68 28.93 -22.54
C ALA A 977 -3.04 29.42 -22.06
N ALA A 978 -3.81 28.57 -21.39
CA ALA A 978 -5.14 28.88 -20.91
C ALA A 978 -5.23 28.62 -19.42
N GLY A 979 -5.56 29.65 -18.63
CA GLY A 979 -5.85 29.51 -17.21
C GLY A 979 -7.32 29.13 -16.98
N HIS A 980 -7.80 29.26 -15.74
CA HIS A 980 -9.21 28.95 -15.48
C HIS A 980 -10.15 29.91 -16.23
N TRP A 981 -9.79 31.20 -16.26
CA TRP A 981 -10.66 32.28 -16.76
C TRP A 981 -9.92 33.31 -17.62
N HIS A 982 -8.65 33.06 -17.97
CA HIS A 982 -7.85 33.93 -18.82
C HIS A 982 -7.02 33.12 -19.81
N SER A 983 -6.45 33.82 -20.78
CA SER A 983 -5.70 33.24 -21.88
C SER A 983 -4.44 34.06 -22.15
N LEU A 984 -3.37 33.38 -22.54
CA LEU A 984 -2.09 33.96 -22.94
C LEU A 984 -1.73 33.51 -24.34
N ALA A 985 -1.11 34.39 -25.12
CA ALA A 985 -0.49 34.09 -26.39
C ALA A 985 0.96 34.58 -26.42
N LEU A 986 1.84 33.78 -27.01
CA LEU A 986 3.24 34.11 -27.28
C LEU A 986 3.43 34.31 -28.78
N THR A 987 3.99 35.46 -29.15
CA THR A 987 4.28 35.82 -30.55
C THR A 987 5.70 35.44 -30.98
N GLU A 988 5.95 35.37 -32.29
CA GLU A 988 7.26 35.08 -32.90
C GLU A 988 8.36 36.06 -32.45
N GLU A 989 7.99 37.29 -32.12
CA GLU A 989 8.90 38.33 -31.63
C GLU A 989 9.15 38.26 -30.11
N GLY A 990 8.61 37.24 -29.42
CA GLY A 990 8.78 37.05 -27.98
C GLY A 990 7.95 38.02 -27.13
N ARG A 991 6.86 38.58 -27.68
CA ARG A 991 5.87 39.37 -26.94
C ARG A 991 4.76 38.46 -26.42
N VAL A 992 4.37 38.67 -25.16
CA VAL A 992 3.23 38.02 -24.49
C VAL A 992 1.99 38.92 -24.60
N VAL A 993 0.83 38.32 -24.88
CA VAL A 993 -0.48 38.99 -24.90
C VAL A 993 -1.43 38.22 -24.00
N ALA A 994 -2.20 38.92 -23.16
CA ALA A 994 -3.14 38.33 -22.20
C ALA A 994 -4.55 38.91 -22.38
N TRP A 995 -5.58 38.07 -22.24
CA TRP A 995 -6.99 38.49 -22.27
C TRP A 995 -7.87 37.57 -21.41
N GLY A 996 -9.10 37.99 -21.09
CA GLY A 996 -10.04 37.25 -20.23
C GLY A 996 -10.30 37.97 -18.90
N ASP A 997 -10.42 37.21 -17.81
CA ASP A 997 -10.52 37.77 -16.46
C ASP A 997 -9.18 38.35 -15.98
N GLY A 998 -9.22 39.55 -15.39
CA GLY A 998 -8.08 40.25 -14.80
C GLY A 998 -8.20 40.56 -13.32
N SER A 999 -9.23 40.04 -12.63
CA SER A 999 -9.53 40.38 -11.24
C SER A 999 -8.41 40.09 -10.23
N GLY A 1000 -7.55 39.10 -10.51
CA GLY A 1000 -6.37 38.74 -9.72
C GLY A 1000 -5.06 39.32 -10.24
N GLY A 1001 -5.09 40.20 -11.25
CA GLY A 1001 -3.92 40.81 -11.88
C GLY A 1001 -3.20 39.93 -12.91
N GLN A 1002 -3.76 38.79 -13.28
CA GLN A 1002 -3.18 37.84 -14.25
C GLN A 1002 -3.07 38.38 -15.69
N LEU A 1003 -3.70 39.52 -15.99
CA LEU A 1003 -3.55 40.26 -17.25
C LEU A 1003 -2.50 41.38 -17.19
N HIS A 1004 -1.98 41.72 -16.01
CA HIS A 1004 -0.99 42.78 -15.83
C HIS A 1004 0.42 42.28 -16.19
N ILE A 1005 0.69 42.19 -17.49
CA ILE A 1005 1.99 41.77 -18.01
C ILE A 1005 3.08 42.74 -17.48
N PRO A 1006 4.15 42.23 -16.83
CA PRO A 1006 5.21 43.07 -16.30
C PRO A 1006 5.90 43.92 -17.37
N THR A 1007 6.14 45.18 -17.05
CA THR A 1007 6.80 46.14 -17.95
C THR A 1007 8.20 45.66 -18.32
N GLY A 1008 8.50 45.61 -19.63
CA GLY A 1008 9.82 45.21 -20.13
C GLY A 1008 9.99 43.72 -20.40
N LEU A 1009 8.96 42.89 -20.20
CA LEU A 1009 8.96 41.50 -20.68
C LEU A 1009 8.93 41.49 -22.23
N ARG A 1010 10.10 41.32 -22.83
CA ARG A 1010 10.34 41.22 -24.27
C ARG A 1010 11.42 40.17 -24.46
N ASP A 1011 11.18 39.12 -25.26
CA ASP A 1011 12.04 37.91 -25.45
C ASP A 1011 11.52 36.61 -24.83
N ALA A 1012 10.23 36.52 -24.51
CA ALA A 1012 9.64 35.29 -23.99
C ALA A 1012 9.77 34.15 -25.02
N VAL A 1013 10.05 32.94 -24.55
CA VAL A 1013 10.17 31.70 -25.34
C VAL A 1013 9.20 30.60 -24.89
N ALA A 1014 8.62 30.73 -23.69
CA ALA A 1014 7.51 29.89 -23.23
C ALA A 1014 6.59 30.66 -22.28
N ILE A 1015 5.34 30.22 -22.19
CA ILE A 1015 4.30 30.79 -21.33
C ILE A 1015 3.52 29.66 -20.62
N ALA A 1016 3.04 29.92 -19.41
CA ALA A 1016 2.12 29.03 -18.71
C ALA A 1016 1.07 29.84 -17.95
N ALA A 1017 -0.13 29.27 -17.77
CA ALA A 1017 -1.25 29.93 -17.11
C ALA A 1017 -1.85 28.97 -16.08
N GLY A 1018 -1.90 29.42 -14.82
CA GLY A 1018 -2.58 28.71 -13.73
C GLY A 1018 -4.03 29.18 -13.55
N ALA A 1019 -4.62 28.97 -12.37
CA ALA A 1019 -6.02 29.38 -12.15
C ALA A 1019 -6.21 30.90 -12.28
N ARG A 1020 -5.31 31.66 -11.64
CA ARG A 1020 -5.34 33.15 -11.57
C ARG A 1020 -3.93 33.76 -11.60
N HIS A 1021 -2.95 33.05 -12.12
CA HIS A 1021 -1.58 33.54 -12.28
C HIS A 1021 -0.99 33.10 -13.63
N SER A 1022 0.08 33.75 -14.03
CA SER A 1022 0.71 33.62 -15.33
C SER A 1022 2.23 33.58 -15.18
N LEU A 1023 2.88 32.76 -16.00
CA LEU A 1023 4.33 32.63 -16.08
C LEU A 1023 4.81 32.89 -17.51
N ALA A 1024 6.01 33.45 -17.63
CA ALA A 1024 6.78 33.51 -18.86
C ALA A 1024 8.24 33.12 -18.62
N LEU A 1025 8.80 32.35 -19.54
CA LEU A 1025 10.23 32.03 -19.59
C LEU A 1025 10.88 32.89 -20.67
N THR A 1026 11.94 33.62 -20.33
CA THR A 1026 12.72 34.44 -21.27
C THR A 1026 13.82 33.63 -21.96
N ARG A 1027 14.32 34.12 -23.09
CA ARG A 1027 15.41 33.47 -23.86
C ARG A 1027 16.72 33.32 -23.07
N GLN A 1028 16.90 34.13 -22.02
CA GLN A 1028 18.03 34.07 -21.09
C GLN A 1028 17.84 33.07 -19.93
N GLY A 1029 16.74 32.30 -19.91
CA GLY A 1029 16.47 31.31 -18.87
C GLY A 1029 15.94 31.91 -17.56
N ARG A 1030 15.48 33.17 -17.56
CA ARG A 1030 14.81 33.83 -16.43
C ARG A 1030 13.30 33.60 -16.49
N VAL A 1031 12.70 33.28 -15.35
CA VAL A 1031 11.24 33.15 -15.17
C VAL A 1031 10.66 34.47 -14.66
N VAL A 1032 9.53 34.87 -15.23
CA VAL A 1032 8.73 36.02 -14.80
C VAL A 1032 7.33 35.53 -14.47
N ALA A 1033 6.81 35.84 -13.29
CA ALA A 1033 5.48 35.45 -12.84
C ALA A 1033 4.66 36.67 -12.41
N TRP A 1034 3.35 36.64 -12.66
CA TRP A 1034 2.42 37.70 -12.24
C TRP A 1034 1.00 37.16 -12.03
N GLY A 1035 0.19 37.89 -11.26
CA GLY A 1035 -1.19 37.51 -10.93
C GLY A 1035 -1.40 37.23 -9.45
N ASP A 1036 -2.42 36.43 -9.14
CA ASP A 1036 -2.82 36.14 -7.77
C ASP A 1036 -1.83 35.16 -7.11
N ASN A 1037 -1.63 35.34 -5.81
CA ASN A 1037 -0.76 34.54 -4.96
C ASN A 1037 -1.57 33.81 -3.87
N ARG A 1038 -2.90 33.73 -4.02
CA ARG A 1038 -3.80 33.03 -3.10
C ARG A 1038 -4.30 31.71 -3.66
N ASN A 1039 -4.51 30.72 -2.79
CA ASN A 1039 -5.13 29.44 -3.14
C ASN A 1039 -6.68 29.54 -3.17
N ALA A 1040 -7.37 28.40 -3.36
CA ALA A 1040 -8.83 28.31 -3.39
C ALA A 1040 -9.52 28.86 -2.12
N PHE A 1041 -8.85 28.80 -0.97
CA PHE A 1041 -9.36 29.26 0.32
C PHE A 1041 -8.99 30.73 0.62
N GLY A 1042 -8.36 31.41 -0.33
CA GLY A 1042 -7.91 32.80 -0.16
C GLY A 1042 -6.62 32.96 0.63
N GLN A 1043 -5.94 31.86 1.00
CA GLN A 1043 -4.68 31.89 1.75
C GLN A 1043 -3.52 32.21 0.81
N TRP A 1044 -2.56 33.01 1.28
CA TRP A 1044 -1.36 33.34 0.51
C TRP A 1044 -0.41 32.14 0.42
N VAL A 1045 -0.16 31.66 -0.80
CA VAL A 1045 0.74 30.54 -1.10
C VAL A 1045 1.87 30.93 -2.08
N GLY A 1046 1.81 32.11 -2.68
CA GLY A 1046 2.95 32.69 -3.39
C GLY A 1046 3.23 32.14 -4.79
N GLN A 1047 2.23 31.60 -5.50
CA GLN A 1047 2.42 30.98 -6.82
C GLN A 1047 2.91 31.92 -7.93
N ALA A 1048 2.68 33.23 -7.81
CA ALA A 1048 3.25 34.25 -8.70
C ALA A 1048 4.55 34.87 -8.14
N THR A 1049 5.14 34.31 -7.08
CA THR A 1049 6.39 34.78 -6.46
C THR A 1049 7.55 33.89 -6.87
N VAL A 1050 8.27 34.27 -7.93
CA VAL A 1050 9.41 33.49 -8.44
C VAL A 1050 10.48 33.35 -7.36
N PRO A 1051 10.96 32.13 -7.07
CA PRO A 1051 12.04 31.92 -6.11
C PRO A 1051 13.29 32.72 -6.43
N ALA A 1052 13.90 33.33 -5.41
CA ALA A 1052 15.11 34.13 -5.58
C ALA A 1052 16.26 33.27 -6.14
N GLY A 1053 16.98 33.80 -7.14
CA GLY A 1053 18.11 33.11 -7.77
C GLY A 1053 17.73 32.02 -8.77
N LEU A 1054 16.44 31.86 -9.12
CA LEU A 1054 16.04 30.92 -10.16
C LEU A 1054 16.53 31.40 -11.55
N SER A 1055 17.58 30.74 -12.04
CA SER A 1055 18.18 30.94 -13.36
C SER A 1055 18.30 29.63 -14.13
N ASP A 1056 18.69 29.73 -15.40
CA ASP A 1056 18.97 28.60 -16.29
C ASP A 1056 17.74 27.69 -16.47
N VAL A 1057 16.55 28.28 -16.40
CA VAL A 1057 15.30 27.55 -16.60
C VAL A 1057 15.11 27.24 -18.07
N VAL A 1058 14.70 26.00 -18.34
CA VAL A 1058 14.44 25.48 -19.68
C VAL A 1058 13.00 25.07 -19.89
N THR A 1059 12.14 24.99 -18.88
CA THR A 1059 10.68 24.87 -19.08
C THR A 1059 9.95 25.37 -17.85
N VAL A 1060 8.70 25.81 -18.02
CA VAL A 1060 7.80 26.24 -16.94
C VAL A 1060 6.42 25.59 -17.09
N ALA A 1061 5.73 25.38 -15.98
CA ALA A 1061 4.31 25.00 -15.95
C ALA A 1061 3.63 25.68 -14.76
N ALA A 1062 2.31 25.90 -14.87
CA ALA A 1062 1.50 26.50 -13.83
C ALA A 1062 0.29 25.59 -13.57
N GLY A 1063 0.13 25.15 -12.33
CA GLY A 1063 -1.07 24.47 -11.85
C GLY A 1063 -2.12 25.47 -11.41
N ALA A 1064 -3.18 25.00 -10.75
CA ALA A 1064 -4.21 25.93 -10.26
C ALA A 1064 -3.60 26.96 -9.29
N TYR A 1065 -2.81 26.49 -8.33
CA TYR A 1065 -2.28 27.30 -7.23
C TYR A 1065 -0.78 27.10 -6.99
N HIS A 1066 -0.07 26.48 -7.92
CA HIS A 1066 1.38 26.27 -7.84
C HIS A 1066 2.04 26.44 -9.21
N SER A 1067 3.36 26.55 -9.19
CA SER A 1067 4.20 26.78 -10.36
C SER A 1067 5.40 25.85 -10.33
N LEU A 1068 5.84 25.44 -11.52
CA LEU A 1068 6.94 24.51 -11.74
C LEU A 1068 7.91 25.09 -12.77
N ALA A 1069 9.20 24.81 -12.59
CA ALA A 1069 10.26 25.10 -13.53
C ALA A 1069 11.24 23.93 -13.59
N VAL A 1070 11.79 23.64 -14.77
CA VAL A 1070 12.93 22.72 -14.91
C VAL A 1070 14.15 23.52 -15.30
N ARG A 1071 15.27 23.28 -14.62
CA ARG A 1071 16.57 23.90 -14.93
C ARG A 1071 17.32 23.10 -15.99
N ALA A 1072 18.30 23.72 -16.64
CA ALA A 1072 19.12 23.08 -17.68
C ALA A 1072 19.83 21.80 -17.19
N ASP A 1073 20.17 21.74 -15.89
CA ASP A 1073 20.75 20.58 -15.21
C ASP A 1073 19.75 19.41 -15.00
N GLY A 1074 18.47 19.59 -15.34
CA GLY A 1074 17.42 18.59 -15.21
C GLY A 1074 16.81 18.50 -13.81
N ARG A 1075 17.05 19.48 -12.93
CA ARG A 1075 16.34 19.60 -11.64
C ARG A 1075 15.01 20.32 -11.82
N VAL A 1076 14.03 19.93 -11.01
CA VAL A 1076 12.72 20.59 -10.93
C VAL A 1076 12.69 21.53 -9.73
N VAL A 1077 12.18 22.74 -9.93
CA VAL A 1077 11.91 23.73 -8.88
C VAL A 1077 10.41 24.01 -8.90
N GLY A 1078 9.74 23.83 -7.77
CA GLY A 1078 8.33 24.15 -7.62
C GLY A 1078 8.09 25.14 -6.49
N TRP A 1079 7.09 25.99 -6.63
CA TRP A 1079 6.67 26.96 -5.61
C TRP A 1079 5.16 27.20 -5.69
N GLY A 1080 4.56 27.77 -4.65
CA GLY A 1080 3.10 27.91 -4.53
C GLY A 1080 2.50 26.89 -3.56
N ASP A 1081 1.24 26.52 -3.76
CA ASP A 1081 0.55 25.55 -2.91
C ASP A 1081 1.20 24.16 -2.96
N ASN A 1082 1.35 23.56 -1.79
CA ASN A 1082 1.83 22.20 -1.61
C ASN A 1082 0.98 21.41 -0.59
N SER A 1083 -0.26 21.86 -0.34
CA SER A 1083 -1.15 21.26 0.65
C SER A 1083 -1.43 19.76 0.43
N GLN A 1084 -1.29 19.28 -0.80
CA GLN A 1084 -1.48 17.88 -1.20
C GLN A 1084 -0.16 17.18 -1.58
N GLY A 1085 0.99 17.81 -1.34
CA GLY A 1085 2.29 17.25 -1.73
C GLY A 1085 2.61 17.35 -3.21
N GLN A 1086 1.91 18.19 -3.99
CA GLN A 1086 2.11 18.38 -5.43
C GLN A 1086 3.48 19.00 -5.82
N LEU A 1087 4.26 19.47 -4.85
CA LEU A 1087 5.64 19.97 -4.99
C LEU A 1087 6.67 19.08 -4.28
N ALA A 1088 6.28 17.92 -3.75
CA ALA A 1088 7.14 17.01 -2.99
C ALA A 1088 8.02 16.12 -3.89
N PHE A 1089 8.86 16.74 -4.72
CA PHE A 1089 9.75 16.03 -5.64
C PHE A 1089 10.85 15.24 -4.89
N PRO A 1090 11.28 14.08 -5.39
CA PRO A 1090 12.48 13.41 -4.88
C PRO A 1090 13.71 14.33 -5.00
N SER A 1091 14.53 14.42 -3.95
CA SER A 1091 15.70 15.32 -3.91
C SER A 1091 16.83 14.89 -4.88
N ASP A 1092 16.88 13.59 -5.17
CA ASP A 1092 17.75 12.95 -6.14
C ASP A 1092 17.18 12.96 -7.57
N LEU A 1093 15.98 13.53 -7.79
CA LEU A 1093 15.39 13.65 -9.11
C LEU A 1093 16.35 14.39 -10.06
N ARG A 1094 16.77 13.70 -11.11
CA ARG A 1094 17.59 14.24 -12.19
C ARG A 1094 16.98 13.91 -13.53
N GLY A 1095 17.41 14.65 -14.55
CA GLY A 1095 16.99 14.38 -15.91
C GLY A 1095 15.54 14.73 -16.20
N ALA A 1096 14.91 15.62 -15.44
CA ALA A 1096 13.63 16.19 -15.84
C ALA A 1096 13.77 16.89 -17.20
N ALA A 1097 12.80 16.65 -18.08
CA ALA A 1097 12.71 17.24 -19.41
C ALA A 1097 11.53 18.21 -19.51
N ALA A 1098 10.40 17.84 -18.92
CA ALA A 1098 9.18 18.64 -18.93
C ALA A 1098 8.42 18.49 -17.61
N VAL A 1099 7.52 19.45 -17.36
CA VAL A 1099 6.62 19.45 -16.22
C VAL A 1099 5.23 19.85 -16.68
N SER A 1100 4.21 19.28 -16.04
CA SER A 1100 2.82 19.71 -16.14
C SER A 1100 2.21 19.75 -14.74
N ALA A 1101 1.28 20.66 -14.51
CA ALA A 1101 0.70 20.89 -13.21
C ALA A 1101 -0.84 20.98 -13.31
N GLY A 1102 -1.52 20.19 -12.49
CA GLY A 1102 -2.98 20.19 -12.36
C GLY A 1102 -3.46 21.08 -11.22
N VAL A 1103 -4.64 20.79 -10.65
CA VAL A 1103 -5.13 21.54 -9.48
C VAL A 1103 -4.35 21.20 -8.22
N GLU A 1104 -4.17 19.90 -7.97
CA GLU A 1104 -3.60 19.35 -6.73
C GLU A 1104 -2.53 18.28 -7.00
N HIS A 1105 -2.05 18.16 -8.23
CA HIS A 1105 -1.00 17.21 -8.61
C HIS A 1105 -0.05 17.81 -9.64
N SER A 1106 1.14 17.23 -9.73
CA SER A 1106 2.18 17.57 -10.71
C SER A 1106 2.67 16.32 -11.40
N VAL A 1107 3.00 16.45 -12.68
CA VAL A 1107 3.55 15.39 -13.51
C VAL A 1107 4.87 15.84 -14.10
N ILE A 1108 5.91 15.04 -13.93
CA ILE A 1108 7.27 15.31 -14.37
C ILE A 1108 7.62 14.27 -15.41
N LEU A 1109 7.98 14.72 -16.60
CA LEU A 1109 8.47 13.86 -17.67
C LEU A 1109 9.99 13.88 -17.66
N LEU A 1110 10.62 12.70 -17.54
CA LEU A 1110 12.06 12.55 -17.57
C LEU A 1110 12.58 12.38 -19.00
N ARG A 1111 13.86 12.67 -19.21
CA ARG A 1111 14.55 12.56 -20.51
C ARG A 1111 14.51 11.13 -21.05
N ASP A 1112 14.56 10.14 -20.17
CA ASP A 1112 14.46 8.72 -20.52
C ASP A 1112 13.03 8.28 -20.88
N GLY A 1113 12.03 9.13 -20.70
CA GLY A 1113 10.63 8.85 -21.04
C GLY A 1113 9.81 8.27 -19.90
N SER A 1114 10.41 7.95 -18.77
CA SER A 1114 9.64 7.71 -17.56
C SER A 1114 8.97 9.00 -17.10
N ALA A 1115 7.85 8.88 -16.38
CA ALA A 1115 7.14 10.00 -15.80
C ALA A 1115 6.85 9.75 -14.33
N ILE A 1116 6.92 10.81 -13.54
CA ILE A 1116 6.63 10.79 -12.10
C ILE A 1116 5.44 11.73 -11.87
N ALA A 1117 4.37 11.21 -11.28
CA ALA A 1117 3.26 12.01 -10.82
C ALA A 1117 3.24 12.05 -9.29
N LEU A 1118 2.93 13.21 -8.72
CA LEU A 1118 2.92 13.46 -7.28
C LEU A 1118 1.83 14.46 -6.91
N GLY A 1119 1.40 14.45 -5.66
CA GLY A 1119 0.28 15.26 -5.16
C GLY A 1119 -0.93 14.40 -4.79
N ASN A 1120 -2.12 15.01 -4.78
CA ASN A 1120 -3.37 14.29 -4.52
C ASN A 1120 -3.56 13.17 -5.55
N ASN A 1121 -3.90 11.97 -5.08
CA ASN A 1121 -4.19 10.82 -5.92
C ASN A 1121 -5.54 10.12 -5.60
N TRP A 1122 -6.46 10.77 -4.91
CA TRP A 1122 -7.74 10.12 -4.52
C TRP A 1122 -8.61 9.67 -5.69
N ARG A 1123 -8.39 10.19 -6.91
CA ARG A 1123 -9.11 9.79 -8.13
C ARG A 1123 -8.23 9.00 -9.10
N GLY A 1124 -6.99 8.68 -8.73
CA GLY A 1124 -6.02 8.00 -9.59
C GLY A 1124 -5.33 8.91 -10.61
N GLN A 1125 -5.34 10.23 -10.41
CA GLN A 1125 -4.74 11.21 -11.33
C GLN A 1125 -3.21 11.12 -11.44
N CYS A 1126 -2.55 10.45 -10.48
CA CYS A 1126 -1.13 10.15 -10.48
C CYS A 1126 -0.82 8.71 -10.94
N ASP A 1127 -1.83 7.87 -11.26
CA ASP A 1127 -1.68 6.45 -11.60
C ASP A 1127 -1.21 6.23 -13.05
N LEU A 1128 -0.05 6.81 -13.38
CA LEU A 1128 0.58 6.64 -14.69
C LEU A 1128 1.01 5.19 -14.93
N PRO A 1129 0.91 4.67 -16.17
CA PRO A 1129 1.28 3.28 -16.46
C PRO A 1129 2.76 3.00 -16.17
N ALA A 1130 3.00 2.11 -15.21
CA ALA A 1130 4.34 1.70 -14.82
C ALA A 1130 5.07 1.00 -15.99
N GLY A 1131 6.36 1.29 -16.14
CA GLY A 1131 7.21 0.68 -17.18
C GLY A 1131 6.99 1.19 -18.61
N GLN A 1132 6.00 2.05 -18.85
CA GLN A 1132 5.76 2.65 -20.16
C GLN A 1132 6.51 3.96 -20.33
N ARG A 1133 7.10 4.18 -21.51
CA ARG A 1133 7.78 5.44 -21.85
C ARG A 1133 6.79 6.41 -22.49
N MET A 1134 6.86 7.68 -22.11
CA MET A 1134 5.95 8.74 -22.51
C MET A 1134 6.66 9.83 -23.30
N ALA A 1135 6.01 10.37 -24.31
CA ALA A 1135 6.49 11.52 -25.08
C ALA A 1135 5.86 12.85 -24.65
N TRP A 1136 4.61 12.82 -24.16
CA TRP A 1136 3.91 13.98 -23.60
C TRP A 1136 3.10 13.62 -22.36
N VAL A 1137 2.93 14.61 -21.49
CA VAL A 1137 2.05 14.58 -20.31
C VAL A 1137 1.37 15.94 -20.17
N ALA A 1138 0.11 15.93 -19.77
CA ALA A 1138 -0.68 17.12 -19.45
C ALA A 1138 -1.59 16.81 -18.25
N ALA A 1139 -1.45 17.60 -17.19
CA ALA A 1139 -2.19 17.48 -15.95
C ALA A 1139 -3.37 18.46 -15.96
N GLY A 1140 -4.59 17.95 -15.86
CA GLY A 1140 -5.83 18.73 -15.77
C GLY A 1140 -6.24 18.97 -14.33
N GLY A 1141 -7.52 19.20 -14.09
CA GLY A 1141 -8.02 19.42 -12.73
C GLY A 1141 -7.72 18.25 -11.80
N TYR A 1142 -8.33 17.11 -12.13
CA TYR A 1142 -8.24 15.87 -11.36
C TYR A 1142 -7.99 14.65 -12.25
N HIS A 1143 -7.35 14.87 -13.41
CA HIS A 1143 -6.98 13.84 -14.38
C HIS A 1143 -5.66 14.18 -15.06
N THR A 1144 -4.95 13.18 -15.56
CA THR A 1144 -3.75 13.34 -16.38
C THR A 1144 -3.99 12.73 -17.75
N VAL A 1145 -3.59 13.43 -18.80
CA VAL A 1145 -3.53 12.95 -20.19
C VAL A 1145 -2.06 12.72 -20.55
N TYR A 1146 -1.74 11.61 -21.18
CA TYR A 1146 -0.37 11.30 -21.62
C TYR A 1146 -0.36 10.73 -23.03
N VAL A 1147 0.80 10.81 -23.69
CA VAL A 1147 1.06 10.17 -24.98
C VAL A 1147 2.28 9.27 -24.81
N LEU A 1148 2.14 7.98 -25.12
CA LEU A 1148 3.22 7.01 -25.10
C LEU A 1148 4.25 7.29 -26.20
N GLU A 1149 5.50 6.90 -25.96
CA GLU A 1149 6.61 7.15 -26.88
C GLU A 1149 6.44 6.40 -28.20
N SER A 1150 6.62 7.13 -29.30
CA SER A 1150 6.71 6.61 -30.67
C SER A 1150 7.80 7.35 -31.44
N VAL A 1151 8.16 6.83 -32.62
CA VAL A 1151 9.08 7.52 -33.53
C VAL A 1151 8.38 8.79 -34.03
N GLN A 1152 8.64 9.91 -33.37
CA GLN A 1152 8.13 11.21 -33.77
C GLN A 1152 9.22 11.99 -34.50
N VAL A 1153 9.03 12.17 -35.81
CA VAL A 1153 9.88 13.01 -36.65
C VAL A 1153 9.51 14.47 -36.43
N PRO A 1154 10.48 15.40 -36.27
CA PRO A 1154 10.18 16.82 -36.10
C PRO A 1154 9.46 17.33 -37.35
N ARG A 1155 8.28 17.94 -37.18
CA ARG A 1155 7.52 18.49 -38.30
C ARG A 1155 7.89 19.96 -38.50
N LEU A 1156 8.38 20.31 -39.69
CA LEU A 1156 8.52 21.70 -40.10
C LEU A 1156 7.13 22.33 -40.26
N VAL A 1157 6.90 23.44 -39.57
CA VAL A 1157 5.60 24.13 -39.56
C VAL A 1157 5.66 25.44 -40.35
N ARG A 1158 6.66 26.28 -40.05
CA ARG A 1158 6.86 27.58 -40.70
C ARG A 1158 8.35 27.85 -40.89
N TYR A 1159 8.67 28.66 -41.90
CA TYR A 1159 10.02 29.18 -42.11
C TYR A 1159 9.95 30.50 -42.85
N GLY A 1160 10.99 31.32 -42.72
CA GLY A 1160 11.08 32.61 -43.38
C GLY A 1160 12.44 33.27 -43.20
N ARG A 1161 12.69 34.29 -44.01
CA ARG A 1161 13.80 35.23 -43.78
C ARG A 1161 13.35 36.28 -42.74
N GLY A 1162 14.18 36.49 -41.72
CA GLY A 1162 14.11 37.69 -40.88
C GLY A 1162 14.92 38.83 -41.49
N ASP A 1163 15.07 39.94 -40.76
CA ASP A 1163 15.74 41.16 -41.24
C ASP A 1163 17.19 40.93 -41.71
N THR A 1164 17.93 40.03 -41.06
CA THR A 1164 19.30 39.67 -41.44
C THR A 1164 19.56 38.17 -41.60
N GLY A 1165 18.62 37.30 -41.21
CA GLY A 1165 18.85 35.86 -41.02
C GLY A 1165 17.70 34.96 -41.48
N PHE A 1166 17.79 33.66 -41.18
CA PHE A 1166 16.76 32.65 -41.49
C PHE A 1166 16.17 32.09 -40.21
N ARG A 1167 14.85 31.90 -40.17
CA ARG A 1167 14.15 31.29 -39.05
C ARG A 1167 13.24 30.17 -39.52
N LEU A 1168 13.11 29.14 -38.72
CA LEU A 1168 12.11 28.10 -38.90
C LEU A 1168 11.52 27.66 -37.58
N TRP A 1169 10.31 27.12 -37.62
CA TRP A 1169 9.60 26.59 -36.48
C TRP A 1169 9.25 25.14 -36.73
N VAL A 1170 9.62 24.28 -35.80
CA VAL A 1170 9.24 22.87 -35.79
C VAL A 1170 8.29 22.57 -34.64
N GLN A 1171 7.39 21.63 -34.86
CA GLN A 1171 6.65 21.02 -33.78
C GLN A 1171 7.59 20.03 -33.07
N GLY A 1172 7.88 20.32 -31.80
CA GLY A 1172 8.89 19.59 -31.04
C GLY A 1172 8.38 19.11 -29.68
N SER A 1173 9.00 18.06 -29.16
CA SER A 1173 8.78 17.56 -27.81
C SER A 1173 9.81 18.17 -26.86
N PRO A 1174 9.43 18.51 -25.62
CA PRO A 1174 10.36 18.99 -24.59
C PRO A 1174 11.42 17.96 -24.17
N ARG A 1175 11.29 16.69 -24.59
CA ARG A 1175 12.31 15.65 -24.37
C ARG A 1175 13.56 15.85 -25.21
N TRP A 1176 13.42 16.36 -26.43
CA TRP A 1176 14.50 16.46 -27.41
C TRP A 1176 15.08 17.86 -27.52
N ARG A 1177 16.28 17.95 -28.11
CA ARG A 1177 16.86 19.20 -28.60
C ARG A 1177 16.75 19.23 -30.12
N TYR A 1178 16.65 20.44 -30.66
CA TYR A 1178 16.47 20.69 -32.07
C TYR A 1178 17.61 21.59 -32.56
N GLY A 1179 18.45 21.05 -33.44
CA GLY A 1179 19.55 21.77 -34.08
C GLY A 1179 19.20 22.13 -35.51
N LEU A 1180 19.55 23.35 -35.93
CA LEU A 1180 19.50 23.75 -37.33
C LEU A 1180 20.88 23.53 -37.94
N GLU A 1181 20.96 22.80 -39.04
CA GLU A 1181 22.20 22.63 -39.78
C GLU A 1181 22.08 23.24 -41.16
N TYR A 1182 23.15 23.85 -41.66
CA TYR A 1182 23.18 24.45 -42.98
C TYR A 1182 24.30 23.91 -43.88
N ALA A 1183 24.08 24.01 -45.18
CA ALA A 1183 25.08 23.70 -46.20
C ALA A 1183 24.90 24.61 -47.43
N GLU A 1184 25.95 24.75 -48.24
CA GLU A 1184 25.89 25.52 -49.50
C GLU A 1184 25.18 24.76 -50.63
N ARG A 1185 25.08 23.42 -50.52
CA ARG A 1185 24.37 22.54 -51.45
C ARG A 1185 23.74 21.35 -50.73
N LEU A 1186 22.62 20.85 -51.26
CA LEU A 1186 21.84 19.76 -50.63
C LEU A 1186 22.64 18.46 -50.43
N ASN A 1187 23.55 18.12 -51.35
CA ASN A 1187 24.40 16.93 -51.29
C ASN A 1187 25.80 17.21 -50.70
N ALA A 1188 25.95 18.26 -49.89
CA ALA A 1188 27.23 18.54 -49.25
C ALA A 1188 27.66 17.35 -48.37
N PRO A 1189 28.95 16.98 -48.40
CA PRO A 1189 29.47 15.86 -47.59
C PRO A 1189 29.44 16.15 -46.08
N SER A 1190 29.32 17.43 -45.71
CA SER A 1190 29.18 17.89 -44.34
C SER A 1190 28.18 19.05 -44.27
N TRP A 1191 27.51 19.15 -43.13
CA TRP A 1191 26.58 20.23 -42.79
C TRP A 1191 27.08 20.93 -41.54
N THR A 1192 27.01 22.26 -41.50
CA THR A 1192 27.43 23.06 -40.35
C THR A 1192 26.27 23.21 -39.38
N ALA A 1193 26.44 22.73 -38.14
CA ALA A 1193 25.44 22.83 -37.09
C ALA A 1193 25.44 24.19 -36.40
N LEU A 1194 24.24 24.73 -36.18
CA LEU A 1194 23.97 25.87 -35.30
C LEU A 1194 23.59 25.36 -33.90
N PRO A 1195 23.65 26.21 -32.86
CA PRO A 1195 23.31 25.81 -31.50
C PRO A 1195 21.91 25.20 -31.38
N ALA A 1196 21.82 23.99 -30.85
CA ALA A 1196 20.55 23.30 -30.67
C ALA A 1196 19.73 23.87 -29.51
N VAL A 1197 18.45 24.13 -29.77
CA VAL A 1197 17.47 24.68 -28.83
C VAL A 1197 16.71 23.57 -28.13
N ARG A 1198 16.40 23.73 -26.84
CA ARG A 1198 15.57 22.78 -26.09
C ARG A 1198 14.13 22.83 -26.62
N GLY A 1199 13.52 21.67 -26.86
CA GLY A 1199 12.09 21.61 -27.18
C GLY A 1199 11.22 22.20 -26.06
N GLN A 1200 10.05 22.71 -26.42
CA GLN A 1200 9.03 23.26 -25.52
C GLN A 1200 7.65 22.73 -25.93
N PRO A 1201 6.63 22.78 -25.05
CA PRO A 1201 5.24 22.69 -25.48
C PRO A 1201 4.92 23.78 -26.52
N GLY A 1202 4.54 23.40 -27.74
CA GLY A 1202 4.27 24.30 -28.86
C GLY A 1202 5.31 24.25 -29.98
N LEU A 1203 5.54 25.39 -30.64
CA LEU A 1203 6.52 25.50 -31.72
C LEU A 1203 7.91 25.88 -31.21
N VAL A 1204 8.92 25.12 -31.63
CA VAL A 1204 10.33 25.36 -31.34
C VAL A 1204 10.94 26.19 -32.48
N GLY A 1205 11.31 27.44 -32.18
CA GLY A 1205 11.98 28.32 -33.13
C GLY A 1205 13.48 28.03 -33.22
N LEU A 1206 13.99 27.89 -34.44
CA LEU A 1206 15.40 27.76 -34.78
C LEU A 1206 15.82 28.91 -35.68
N GLU A 1207 17.04 29.41 -35.49
CA GLU A 1207 17.51 30.64 -36.13
C GLU A 1207 18.96 30.54 -36.61
N ASP A 1208 19.20 31.07 -37.81
CA ASP A 1208 20.50 31.38 -38.39
C ASP A 1208 20.65 32.91 -38.45
N PRO A 1209 21.42 33.53 -37.52
CA PRO A 1209 21.35 34.97 -37.27
C PRO A 1209 22.14 35.85 -38.25
N GLY A 1210 23.02 35.29 -39.09
CA GLY A 1210 23.98 36.05 -39.91
C GLY A 1210 23.45 36.45 -41.30
N PRO A 1211 24.08 37.43 -41.98
CA PRO A 1211 23.75 37.77 -43.37
C PRO A 1211 23.86 36.53 -44.24
N LEU A 1212 22.72 36.13 -44.80
CA LEU A 1212 22.62 34.89 -45.55
C LEU A 1212 23.22 35.04 -46.96
N PRO A 1213 23.98 34.05 -47.46
CA PRO A 1213 24.46 34.04 -48.85
C PRO A 1213 23.28 33.94 -49.83
N SER A 1214 23.57 34.06 -51.14
CA SER A 1214 22.57 33.94 -52.20
C SER A 1214 21.79 32.61 -52.15
N GLN A 1215 22.45 31.53 -51.71
CA GLN A 1215 21.84 30.22 -51.54
C GLN A 1215 22.41 29.49 -50.31
N ARG A 1216 21.51 28.92 -49.49
CA ARG A 1216 21.83 28.08 -48.33
C ARG A 1216 20.72 27.05 -48.16
N PHE A 1217 21.09 25.82 -47.86
CA PHE A 1217 20.18 24.70 -47.58
C PHE A 1217 20.16 24.46 -46.08
N TYR A 1218 19.00 24.09 -45.55
CA TYR A 1218 18.81 23.82 -44.12
C TYR A 1218 18.21 22.44 -43.89
N ARG A 1219 18.64 21.79 -42.80
CA ARG A 1219 17.98 20.60 -42.25
C ARG A 1219 17.88 20.71 -40.74
N VAL A 1220 16.88 20.05 -40.16
CA VAL A 1220 16.68 20.00 -38.71
C VAL A 1220 17.18 18.66 -38.19
N ARG A 1221 18.02 18.70 -37.17
CA ARG A 1221 18.48 17.53 -36.42
C ARG A 1221 17.77 17.48 -35.08
N GLN A 1222 17.26 16.31 -34.72
CA GLN A 1222 16.72 16.00 -33.40
C GLN A 1222 17.79 15.25 -32.62
N GLU A 1223 18.08 15.70 -31.40
CA GLU A 1223 19.14 15.19 -30.52
C GLU A 1223 18.63 14.81 -29.14
#